data_AF-A0A8S4R3V7-F1
#
_entry.id   AF-A0A8S4R3V7-F1
#
_cell.length_a   1.000
_cell.length_b   1.000
_cell.length_c   1.000
_cell.angle_alpha   90.00
_cell.angle_beta   90.00
_cell.angle_gamma   90.00
#
_symmetry.space_group_name_H-M   'P 1'
#
loop_
_entity.id
_entity.type
_entity.pdbx_description
1 polymer ?
#
loop_
_entity_poly.entity_id
_entity_poly.type
_entity_poly.pdbx_seq_one_letter_code
_entity_poly.pdbx_strand_id
1 'polypeptide(L)'
;MSSAAENGIVADDTRGTTYYFNNARSSATIWQRLSLFFSIYWKSIIVVLTPIVLLPIPIVNSSAPNASAYKCMYVVLIMATYWVLELLPLPVTSMLPIVLFPTLGILDSDTTCAAYMKETNMMFMGGLMIAAGVQHSKLPKRVALWTVQVVGCSHRRLNLGLTFVTMFISMWVSNAAATTMMVPIVDAILEVFEQQGLGDVYVNKKRALPENGKDVKAQDKNVEEEAPMPSDITTCYYLSIAYASTLGGCGTLVGTATNSAFKGIFDSEFPEVSGSVDFFWFMAYSTPPMLLMQILVWVSLQVTYMGLFRPNSEAAKRVNKASSGSYNTMKIIKEQYKGLGPVTFHEKASGLLFILAVFLYIFRKPGFMNGWADVITTMKVKDGVVSIFIVILMFILPMSMDFVKFFWSSASYEELANSKPSASVVTWNILKEKIPWGLMFLLGGGFALAEGSKATKLSSMIGSSLNGLNGLPPSLVLLVVVLVTQFITEFTSNVAIANLILPVLANMARALHMDPRYLMIPAALACSMAFHMPVGTPPNAIVAGVAHIPTSKMAIGGIGPKIITTLIVWGAYPTWGSLIFKPEDIAALDNSGSTSNHNKMILNCDVQPNNLDSKTPFACISPVTKIANQTLALQVSKGSFTCNYFPKS
;
A
#
# COMPACT_ATOMS: atom_id res chain seq x y z
N MET A 1 -11.00 10.28 -63.57
CA MET A 1 -12.46 10.49 -63.79
C MET A 1 -13.17 9.64 -62.75
N SER A 2 -13.86 10.11 -61.71
CA SER A 2 -14.57 11.37 -61.44
C SER A 2 -14.24 11.87 -60.03
N SER A 3 -14.34 13.19 -59.82
CA SER A 3 -13.95 13.93 -58.62
C SER A 3 -15.12 14.21 -57.69
N ALA A 4 -14.88 14.20 -56.37
CA ALA A 4 -15.42 15.13 -55.35
C ALA A 4 -14.83 14.67 -53.99
N ALA A 5 -13.69 15.20 -53.54
CA ALA A 5 -13.55 16.44 -52.75
C ALA A 5 -14.35 16.34 -51.43
N GLU A 6 -13.67 15.97 -50.35
CA GLU A 6 -13.17 16.87 -49.30
C GLU A 6 -14.14 16.96 -48.12
N ASN A 7 -13.74 16.36 -46.99
CA ASN A 7 -13.75 16.95 -45.65
C ASN A 7 -13.20 15.91 -44.65
N GLY A 8 -11.89 15.97 -44.42
CA GLY A 8 -11.25 15.27 -43.33
C GLY A 8 -11.34 16.10 -42.04
N ILE A 9 -11.64 15.44 -40.93
CA ILE A 9 -11.03 15.72 -39.62
C ILE A 9 -10.79 14.36 -38.97
N VAL A 10 -9.51 14.05 -38.77
CA VAL A 10 -9.03 12.95 -37.93
C VAL A 10 -9.22 13.39 -36.47
N ALA A 11 -9.99 12.65 -35.69
CA ALA A 11 -10.23 12.95 -34.29
C ALA A 11 -9.30 12.13 -33.39
N ASP A 12 -8.63 12.87 -32.52
CA ASP A 12 -7.68 12.47 -31.50
C ASP A 12 -8.32 11.69 -30.33
N ASP A 13 -7.48 10.96 -29.63
CA ASP A 13 -7.76 9.97 -28.61
C ASP A 13 -8.15 10.65 -27.29
N THR A 14 -9.44 10.75 -26.96
CA THR A 14 -9.97 10.97 -25.59
C THR A 14 -11.51 10.92 -25.60
N ARG A 15 -12.08 9.80 -25.11
CA ARG A 15 -13.49 9.62 -24.70
C ARG A 15 -14.53 10.56 -25.33
N GLY A 16 -15.01 10.17 -26.51
CA GLY A 16 -16.25 10.67 -27.09
C GLY A 16 -16.74 9.68 -28.14
N THR A 17 -17.50 8.67 -27.71
CA THR A 17 -18.20 7.80 -28.66
C THR A 17 -19.36 8.60 -29.29
N THR A 18 -19.06 9.38 -30.33
CA THR A 18 -20.09 9.94 -31.22
C THR A 18 -20.66 8.80 -32.04
N TYR A 19 -21.69 8.14 -31.53
CA TYR A 19 -22.50 7.21 -32.30
C TYR A 19 -23.26 7.99 -33.37
N TYR A 20 -22.83 7.88 -34.62
CA TYR A 20 -23.68 8.21 -35.76
C TYR A 20 -24.83 7.19 -35.79
N PHE A 21 -25.96 7.54 -35.19
CA PHE A 21 -27.20 6.80 -35.41
C PHE A 21 -27.67 7.09 -36.83
N ASN A 22 -27.47 6.12 -37.72
CA ASN A 22 -28.21 6.09 -38.97
C ASN A 22 -29.70 6.03 -38.60
N ASN A 23 -30.52 6.89 -39.19
CA ASN A 23 -31.92 7.15 -38.81
C ASN A 23 -32.87 5.99 -39.24
N ALA A 24 -32.48 4.75 -38.99
CA ALA A 24 -33.33 3.58 -39.15
C ALA A 24 -34.11 3.37 -37.84
N ARG A 25 -35.44 3.54 -37.89
CA ARG A 25 -36.37 3.29 -36.77
C ARG A 25 -36.10 1.92 -36.14
N SER A 26 -35.50 1.91 -34.95
CA SER A 26 -35.23 0.68 -34.19
C SER A 26 -36.54 0.06 -33.69
N SER A 27 -36.82 -1.16 -34.16
CA SER A 27 -37.92 -2.04 -33.74
C SER A 27 -37.65 -2.75 -32.40
N ALA A 28 -36.85 -2.16 -31.51
CA ALA A 28 -36.61 -2.73 -30.19
C ALA A 28 -37.85 -2.58 -29.31
N THR A 29 -38.33 -3.69 -28.73
CA THR A 29 -39.45 -3.68 -27.78
C THR A 29 -39.10 -2.89 -26.52
N ILE A 30 -40.11 -2.38 -25.81
CA ILE A 30 -39.91 -1.60 -24.56
C ILE A 30 -39.08 -2.40 -23.54
N TRP A 31 -39.30 -3.71 -23.45
CA TRP A 31 -38.50 -4.60 -22.60
C TRP A 31 -37.02 -4.70 -23.02
N GLN A 32 -36.72 -4.76 -24.32
CA GLN A 32 -35.34 -4.74 -24.81
C GLN A 32 -34.68 -3.39 -24.52
N ARG A 33 -35.41 -2.28 -24.67
CA ARG A 33 -34.89 -0.93 -24.36
C ARG A 33 -34.65 -0.75 -22.87
N LEU A 34 -35.56 -1.23 -22.01
CA LEU A 34 -35.38 -1.20 -20.56
C LEU A 34 -34.22 -2.09 -20.11
N SER A 35 -34.14 -3.32 -20.61
CA SER A 35 -33.03 -4.24 -20.31
C SER A 35 -31.68 -3.64 -20.73
N LEU A 36 -31.62 -3.04 -21.93
CA LEU A 36 -30.44 -2.34 -22.42
C LEU A 36 -30.11 -1.12 -21.54
N PHE A 37 -31.11 -0.34 -21.14
CA PHE A 37 -30.94 0.79 -20.23
C PHE A 37 -30.36 0.36 -18.88
N PHE A 38 -30.93 -0.67 -18.24
CA PHE A 38 -30.41 -1.19 -16.98
C PHE A 38 -29.00 -1.76 -17.14
N SER A 39 -28.71 -2.49 -18.21
CA SER A 39 -27.38 -3.04 -18.49
C SER A 39 -26.30 -1.95 -18.68
N ILE A 40 -26.66 -0.83 -19.31
CA ILE A 40 -25.71 0.28 -19.56
C ILE A 40 -25.57 1.17 -18.31
N TYR A 41 -26.67 1.53 -17.65
CA TYR A 41 -26.71 2.54 -16.59
C TYR A 41 -26.75 1.97 -15.17
N TRP A 42 -26.53 0.65 -14.98
CA TRP A 42 -26.61 0.01 -13.67
C TRP A 42 -25.78 0.72 -12.59
N LYS A 43 -24.56 1.19 -12.92
CA LYS A 43 -23.72 1.93 -11.96
C LYS A 43 -24.39 3.23 -11.50
N SER A 44 -24.84 4.06 -12.45
CA SER A 44 -25.50 5.33 -12.14
C SER A 44 -26.80 5.13 -11.35
N ILE A 45 -27.55 4.08 -11.69
CA ILE A 45 -28.77 3.71 -10.96
C ILE A 45 -28.44 3.36 -9.50
N ILE A 46 -27.41 2.53 -9.26
CA ILE A 46 -27.01 2.19 -7.88
C ILE A 46 -26.48 3.42 -7.14
N VAL A 47 -25.72 4.31 -7.78
CA VAL A 47 -25.27 5.56 -7.15
C VAL A 47 -26.45 6.36 -6.59
N VAL A 48 -27.51 6.53 -7.37
CA VAL A 48 -28.70 7.29 -6.93
C VAL A 48 -29.54 6.48 -5.92
N LEU A 49 -29.68 5.17 -6.14
CA LEU A 49 -30.55 4.32 -5.34
C LEU A 49 -29.98 4.03 -3.94
N THR A 50 -28.67 3.82 -3.80
CA THR A 50 -28.04 3.44 -2.52
C THR A 50 -28.31 4.46 -1.40
N PRO A 51 -28.10 5.79 -1.57
CA PRO A 51 -28.44 6.76 -0.53
C PRO A 51 -29.91 6.80 -0.16
N ILE A 52 -30.81 6.54 -1.13
CA ILE A 52 -32.27 6.52 -0.93
C ILE A 52 -32.68 5.29 -0.11
N VAL A 53 -32.16 4.11 -0.50
CA VAL A 53 -32.46 2.84 0.17
C VAL A 53 -31.92 2.82 1.60
N LEU A 54 -30.77 3.45 1.85
CA LEU A 54 -30.16 3.52 3.18
C LEU A 54 -30.71 4.68 4.05
N LEU A 55 -31.47 5.61 3.47
CA LEU A 55 -32.01 6.79 4.16
C LEU A 55 -32.89 6.48 5.39
N PRO A 56 -33.64 5.36 5.45
CA PRO A 56 -34.39 5.01 6.65
C PRO A 56 -33.52 4.80 7.89
N ILE A 57 -32.23 4.45 7.75
CA ILE A 57 -31.31 4.19 8.87
C ILE A 57 -31.19 5.41 9.81
N PRO A 58 -30.80 6.62 9.32
CA PRO A 58 -30.72 7.80 10.16
C PRO A 58 -32.08 8.38 10.54
N ILE A 59 -33.13 8.19 9.72
CA ILE A 59 -34.47 8.77 9.96
C ILE A 59 -35.20 8.01 11.07
N VAL A 60 -35.27 6.68 11.00
CA VAL A 60 -36.01 5.87 11.98
C VAL A 60 -35.34 5.94 13.36
N ASN A 61 -34.00 6.02 13.39
CA ASN A 61 -33.23 6.08 14.62
C ASN A 61 -32.90 7.52 15.05
N SER A 62 -33.60 8.54 14.52
CA SER A 62 -33.32 9.95 14.83
C SER A 62 -33.54 10.29 16.31
N SER A 63 -34.47 9.59 16.96
CA SER A 63 -34.82 9.78 18.37
C SER A 63 -34.08 8.84 19.32
N ALA A 64 -33.22 7.95 18.79
CA ALA A 64 -32.45 7.03 19.60
C ALA A 64 -31.28 7.77 20.31
N PRO A 65 -30.86 7.32 21.52
CA PRO A 65 -29.73 7.94 22.23
C PRO A 65 -28.41 7.89 21.44
N ASN A 66 -28.28 6.97 20.48
CA ASN A 66 -27.12 6.82 19.59
C ASN A 66 -27.39 7.34 18.16
N ALA A 67 -28.28 8.33 17.99
CA ALA A 67 -28.66 8.84 16.66
C ALA A 67 -27.46 9.26 15.78
N SER A 68 -26.41 9.84 16.37
CA SER A 68 -25.19 10.21 15.65
C SER A 68 -24.44 8.98 15.09
N ALA A 69 -24.46 7.84 15.79
CA ALA A 69 -23.85 6.60 15.34
C ALA A 69 -24.54 6.05 14.08
N TYR A 70 -25.88 6.09 14.03
CA TYR A 70 -26.65 5.65 12.85
C TYR A 70 -26.44 6.57 11.64
N LYS A 71 -26.27 7.88 11.86
CA LYS A 71 -25.89 8.82 10.79
C LYS A 71 -24.48 8.53 10.26
N CYS A 72 -23.52 8.21 11.12
CA CYS A 72 -22.19 7.79 10.69
C CYS A 72 -22.25 6.45 9.93
N MET A 73 -23.02 5.48 10.42
CA MET A 73 -23.23 4.18 9.78
C MET A 73 -23.82 4.32 8.37
N TYR A 74 -24.74 5.25 8.18
CA TYR A 74 -25.29 5.58 6.86
C TYR A 74 -24.19 5.98 5.86
N VAL A 75 -23.28 6.88 6.26
CA VAL A 75 -22.16 7.29 5.40
C VAL A 75 -21.18 6.14 5.15
N VAL A 76 -20.85 5.36 6.17
CA VAL A 76 -19.98 4.17 6.06
C VAL A 76 -20.56 3.17 5.05
N LEU A 77 -21.86 2.88 5.10
CA LEU A 77 -22.51 1.92 4.20
C LEU A 77 -22.60 2.42 2.75
N ILE A 78 -22.82 3.72 2.53
CA ILE A 78 -22.74 4.32 1.20
C ILE A 78 -21.33 4.17 0.65
N MET A 79 -20.33 4.59 1.42
CA MET A 79 -18.92 4.52 1.01
C MET A 79 -18.48 3.07 0.77
N ALA A 80 -18.87 2.14 1.63
CA ALA A 80 -18.59 0.71 1.45
C ALA A 80 -19.15 0.18 0.14
N THR A 81 -20.42 0.50 -0.16
CA THR A 81 -21.07 0.09 -1.40
C THR A 81 -20.36 0.69 -2.62
N TYR A 82 -20.03 1.97 -2.58
CA TYR A 82 -19.39 2.69 -3.68
C TYR A 82 -17.94 2.25 -3.91
N TRP A 83 -17.20 1.91 -2.85
CA TRP A 83 -15.83 1.40 -2.94
C TRP A 83 -15.80 -0.06 -3.42
N VAL A 84 -16.67 -0.94 -2.91
CA VAL A 84 -16.70 -2.35 -3.31
C VAL A 84 -17.15 -2.51 -4.76
N LEU A 85 -18.17 -1.77 -5.20
CA LEU A 85 -18.69 -1.84 -6.56
C LEU A 85 -17.99 -0.88 -7.54
N GLU A 86 -17.05 -0.06 -7.06
CA GLU A 86 -16.35 0.98 -7.82
C GLU A 86 -17.32 1.81 -8.71
N LEU A 87 -18.36 2.34 -8.06
CA LEU A 87 -19.43 3.08 -8.74
C LEU A 87 -18.98 4.49 -9.15
N LEU A 88 -18.10 5.08 -8.34
CA LEU A 88 -17.42 6.35 -8.59
C LEU A 88 -15.91 6.14 -8.47
N PRO A 89 -15.08 7.03 -9.06
CA PRO A 89 -13.63 6.99 -8.83
C PRO A 89 -13.34 6.98 -7.33
N LEU A 90 -12.46 6.09 -6.88
CA LEU A 90 -12.16 5.89 -5.45
C LEU A 90 -11.88 7.21 -4.69
N PRO A 91 -11.10 8.17 -5.24
CA PRO A 91 -10.88 9.45 -4.57
C PRO A 91 -12.14 10.29 -4.37
N VAL A 92 -13.09 10.23 -5.31
CA VAL A 92 -14.36 10.98 -5.24
C VAL A 92 -15.27 10.39 -4.17
N THR A 93 -15.39 9.06 -4.12
CA THR A 93 -16.09 8.37 -3.02
C THR A 93 -15.48 8.77 -1.67
N SER A 94 -14.15 8.84 -1.60
CA SER A 94 -13.45 9.24 -0.38
C SER A 94 -13.63 10.69 0.01
N MET A 95 -14.12 11.57 -0.86
CA MET A 95 -14.47 12.96 -0.52
C MET A 95 -15.87 13.10 0.10
N LEU A 96 -16.72 12.05 0.04
CA LEU A 96 -18.08 12.10 0.58
C LEU A 96 -18.15 12.55 2.06
N PRO A 97 -17.25 12.12 2.98
CA PRO A 97 -17.26 12.59 4.35
C PRO A 97 -17.14 14.11 4.49
N ILE A 98 -16.41 14.78 3.59
CA ILE A 98 -16.22 16.25 3.61
C ILE A 98 -17.57 16.97 3.52
N VAL A 99 -18.51 16.40 2.78
CA VAL A 99 -19.86 16.96 2.61
C VAL A 99 -20.84 16.37 3.62
N LEU A 100 -20.85 15.05 3.78
CA LEU A 100 -21.87 14.34 4.55
C LEU A 100 -21.67 14.46 6.07
N PHE A 101 -20.44 14.56 6.58
CA PHE A 101 -20.23 14.65 8.02
C PHE A 101 -20.71 15.96 8.62
N PRO A 102 -20.37 17.14 8.07
CA PRO A 102 -20.87 18.41 8.59
C PRO A 102 -22.39 18.55 8.42
N THR A 103 -22.93 18.13 7.27
CA THR A 103 -24.37 18.25 6.98
C THR A 103 -25.23 17.34 7.87
N LEU A 104 -24.73 16.16 8.26
CA LEU A 104 -25.44 15.26 9.17
C LEU A 104 -25.17 15.57 10.67
N GLY A 105 -24.22 16.46 10.97
CA GLY A 105 -23.81 16.78 12.34
C GLY A 105 -23.01 15.67 13.02
N ILE A 106 -22.12 15.02 12.25
CA ILE A 106 -21.21 13.95 12.73
C ILE A 106 -19.90 14.58 13.23
N LEU A 107 -19.25 15.35 12.36
CA LEU A 107 -18.02 16.11 12.61
C LEU A 107 -18.16 17.48 11.94
N ASP A 108 -17.52 18.50 12.51
CA ASP A 108 -17.43 19.82 11.88
C ASP A 108 -16.50 19.80 10.65
N SER A 109 -16.60 20.85 9.83
CA SER A 109 -15.83 20.96 8.58
C SER A 109 -14.31 21.00 8.82
N ASP A 110 -13.85 21.66 9.88
CA ASP A 110 -12.43 21.81 10.17
C ASP A 110 -11.82 20.49 10.62
N THR A 111 -12.46 19.78 11.56
CA THR A 111 -12.00 18.46 11.99
C THR A 111 -12.08 17.42 10.87
N THR A 112 -13.12 17.48 10.04
CA THR A 112 -13.28 16.58 8.89
C THR A 112 -12.16 16.79 7.88
N CYS A 113 -11.85 18.04 7.51
CA CYS A 113 -10.76 18.36 6.59
C CYS A 113 -9.38 18.04 7.19
N ALA A 114 -9.18 18.28 8.49
CA ALA A 114 -7.95 17.93 9.20
C ALA A 114 -7.65 16.42 9.14
N ALA A 115 -8.68 15.57 9.09
CA ALA A 115 -8.50 14.12 8.94
C ALA A 115 -7.82 13.73 7.61
N TYR A 116 -7.97 14.53 6.54
CA TYR A 116 -7.30 14.29 5.25
C TYR A 116 -5.83 14.71 5.26
N MET A 117 -5.45 15.67 6.10
CA MET A 117 -4.08 16.19 6.19
C MET A 117 -3.32 15.61 7.40
N LYS A 118 -3.70 14.42 7.86
CA LYS A 118 -2.95 13.70 8.91
C LYS A 118 -1.51 13.46 8.45
N GLU A 119 -0.59 13.49 9.41
CA GLU A 119 0.85 13.35 9.16
C GLU A 119 1.20 12.05 8.40
N THR A 120 0.49 10.95 8.64
CA THR A 120 0.70 9.69 7.90
C THR A 120 0.46 9.85 6.40
N ASN A 121 -0.47 10.72 6.00
CA ASN A 121 -0.69 11.05 4.58
C ASN A 121 0.50 11.83 4.01
N MET A 122 1.07 12.77 4.80
CA MET A 122 2.29 13.50 4.41
C MET A 122 3.49 12.57 4.27
N MET A 123 3.63 11.59 5.17
CA MET A 123 4.65 10.55 5.06
C MET A 123 4.51 9.74 3.77
N PHE A 124 3.30 9.26 3.49
CA PHE A 124 3.04 8.46 2.29
C PHE A 124 3.29 9.26 1.00
N MET A 125 2.75 10.48 0.92
CA MET A 125 2.93 11.37 -0.24
C MET A 125 4.40 11.75 -0.43
N GLY A 126 5.11 12.11 0.64
CA GLY A 126 6.55 12.39 0.58
C GLY A 126 7.36 11.17 0.16
N GLY A 127 6.99 9.98 0.63
CA GLY A 127 7.58 8.72 0.17
C GLY A 127 7.41 8.48 -1.33
N LEU A 128 6.20 8.70 -1.87
CA LEU A 128 5.94 8.62 -3.31
C LEU A 128 6.73 9.68 -4.11
N MET A 129 6.90 10.89 -3.57
CA MET A 129 7.71 11.95 -4.19
C MET A 129 9.19 11.55 -4.27
N ILE A 130 9.74 11.01 -3.18
CA ILE A 130 11.12 10.50 -3.13
C ILE A 130 11.29 9.38 -4.16
N ALA A 131 10.36 8.41 -4.16
CA ALA A 131 10.36 7.30 -5.11
C ALA A 131 10.30 7.78 -6.57
N ALA A 132 9.42 8.74 -6.88
CA ALA A 132 9.30 9.30 -8.22
C ALA A 132 10.58 10.01 -8.69
N GLY A 133 11.26 10.70 -7.78
CA GLY A 133 12.55 11.34 -8.04
C GLY A 133 13.68 10.34 -8.27
N VAL A 134 13.78 9.32 -7.42
CA VAL A 134 14.76 8.23 -7.61
C VAL A 134 14.50 7.48 -8.92
N GLN A 135 13.23 7.22 -9.26
CA GLN A 135 12.85 6.61 -10.53
C GLN A 135 13.25 7.46 -11.73
N HIS A 136 13.16 8.79 -11.62
CA HIS A 136 13.61 9.70 -12.66
C HIS A 136 15.12 9.61 -12.91
N SER A 137 15.90 9.26 -11.88
CA SER A 137 17.35 9.19 -11.96
C SER A 137 17.94 8.00 -12.74
N LYS A 138 17.15 7.13 -13.41
CA LYS A 138 17.62 5.86 -14.05
C LYS A 138 18.32 4.87 -13.10
N LEU A 139 18.58 5.25 -11.85
CA LEU A 139 19.26 4.45 -10.83
C LEU A 139 18.59 3.08 -10.60
N PRO A 140 17.25 2.96 -10.45
CA PRO A 140 16.63 1.65 -10.26
C PRO A 140 16.90 0.68 -11.41
N LYS A 141 16.93 1.18 -12.67
CA LYS A 141 17.25 0.38 -13.85
C LYS A 141 18.70 -0.11 -13.82
N ARG A 142 19.64 0.74 -13.39
CA ARG A 142 21.05 0.35 -13.25
C ARG A 142 21.24 -0.72 -12.18
N VAL A 143 20.61 -0.56 -11.02
CA VAL A 143 20.64 -1.53 -9.92
C VAL A 143 20.06 -2.87 -10.39
N ALA A 144 18.92 -2.86 -11.09
CA ALA A 144 18.30 -4.08 -11.61
C ALA A 144 19.21 -4.86 -12.57
N LEU A 145 19.77 -4.18 -13.58
CA LEU A 145 20.68 -4.82 -14.54
C LEU A 145 21.96 -5.32 -13.88
N TRP A 146 22.52 -4.57 -12.93
CA TRP A 146 23.70 -5.00 -12.17
C TRP A 146 23.43 -6.26 -11.34
N THR A 147 22.31 -6.31 -10.60
CA THR A 147 21.97 -7.49 -9.80
C THR A 147 21.78 -8.73 -10.68
N VAL A 148 21.14 -8.58 -11.83
CA VAL A 148 21.00 -9.69 -12.79
C VAL A 148 22.36 -10.20 -13.29
N GLN A 149 23.34 -9.32 -13.52
CA GLN A 149 24.70 -9.72 -13.88
C GLN A 149 25.40 -10.53 -12.77
N VAL A 150 25.07 -10.27 -11.50
CA VAL A 150 25.66 -10.99 -10.35
C VAL A 150 25.03 -12.37 -10.16
N VAL A 151 23.71 -12.49 -10.30
CA VAL A 151 22.97 -13.74 -10.02
C VAL A 151 23.19 -14.82 -11.09
N GLY A 152 23.44 -14.40 -12.34
CA GLY A 152 23.74 -15.29 -13.46
C GLY A 152 22.54 -15.56 -14.38
N CYS A 153 22.76 -16.37 -15.42
CA CYS A 153 21.88 -16.42 -16.60
C CYS A 153 21.09 -17.72 -16.80
N SER A 154 21.14 -18.67 -15.86
CA SER A 154 20.21 -19.80 -15.92
C SER A 154 18.79 -19.32 -15.64
N HIS A 155 17.78 -19.88 -16.30
CA HIS A 155 16.40 -19.37 -16.23
C HIS A 155 15.88 -19.23 -14.79
N ARG A 156 16.16 -20.23 -13.94
CA ARG A 156 15.75 -20.22 -12.54
C ARG A 156 16.48 -19.16 -11.73
N ARG A 157 17.80 -19.01 -11.92
CA ARG A 157 18.60 -17.99 -11.20
C ARG A 157 18.24 -16.58 -11.69
N LEU A 158 18.06 -16.40 -12.99
CA LEU A 158 17.66 -15.15 -13.60
C LEU A 158 16.29 -14.70 -13.08
N ASN A 159 15.30 -15.59 -13.10
CA ASN A 159 13.98 -15.32 -12.54
C ASN A 159 14.05 -15.00 -11.05
N LEU A 160 14.86 -15.72 -10.25
CA LEU A 160 15.09 -15.42 -8.84
C LEU A 160 15.66 -14.00 -8.66
N GLY A 161 16.70 -13.64 -9.41
CA GLY A 161 17.31 -12.32 -9.38
C GLY A 161 16.31 -11.21 -9.70
N LEU A 162 15.56 -11.35 -10.79
CA LEU A 162 14.52 -10.39 -11.19
C LEU A 162 13.44 -10.24 -10.11
N THR A 163 13.00 -11.34 -9.53
CA THR A 163 11.98 -11.37 -8.47
C THR A 163 12.46 -10.61 -7.23
N PHE A 164 13.68 -10.88 -6.74
CA PHE A 164 14.23 -10.21 -5.56
C PHE A 164 14.50 -8.73 -5.77
N VAL A 165 14.99 -8.34 -6.95
CA VAL A 165 15.15 -6.92 -7.30
C VAL A 165 13.79 -6.24 -7.34
N THR A 166 12.78 -6.86 -7.94
CA THR A 166 11.43 -6.29 -8.04
C THR A 166 10.83 -6.09 -6.65
N MET A 167 10.95 -7.09 -5.77
CA MET A 167 10.54 -7.00 -4.38
C MET A 167 11.26 -5.84 -3.66
N PHE A 168 12.59 -5.76 -3.79
CA PHE A 168 13.36 -4.70 -3.14
C PHE A 168 12.98 -3.31 -3.64
N ILE A 169 12.79 -3.11 -4.95
CA ILE A 169 12.35 -1.82 -5.50
C ILE A 169 10.96 -1.47 -4.98
N SER A 170 10.05 -2.44 -4.91
CA SER A 170 8.68 -2.21 -4.45
C SER A 170 8.54 -1.95 -2.96
N MET A 171 9.57 -2.19 -2.15
CA MET A 171 9.60 -1.72 -0.75
C MET A 171 9.57 -0.20 -0.64
N TRP A 172 9.95 0.51 -1.70
CA TRP A 172 10.20 1.96 -1.68
C TRP A 172 9.40 2.71 -2.73
N VAL A 173 9.11 2.04 -3.84
CA VAL A 173 8.34 2.56 -4.96
C VAL A 173 6.98 1.85 -4.99
N SER A 174 5.94 2.51 -5.51
CA SER A 174 4.63 1.88 -5.63
C SER A 174 4.68 0.59 -6.47
N ASN A 175 3.88 -0.40 -6.09
CA ASN A 175 3.85 -1.71 -6.74
C ASN A 175 3.69 -1.61 -8.26
N ALA A 176 2.76 -0.77 -8.73
CA ALA A 176 2.52 -0.53 -10.15
C ALA A 176 3.76 -0.01 -10.87
N ALA A 177 4.43 1.00 -10.31
CA ALA A 177 5.63 1.58 -10.92
C ALA A 177 6.81 0.61 -10.91
N ALA A 178 6.97 -0.20 -9.85
CA ALA A 178 7.97 -1.26 -9.82
C ALA A 178 7.73 -2.31 -10.92
N THR A 179 6.48 -2.74 -11.12
CA THR A 179 6.13 -3.68 -12.21
C THR A 179 6.38 -3.06 -13.59
N THR A 180 5.89 -1.84 -13.85
CA THR A 180 6.09 -1.15 -15.13
C THR A 180 7.57 -0.96 -15.46
N MET A 181 8.44 -0.76 -14.47
CA MET A 181 9.89 -0.69 -14.70
C MET A 181 10.50 -2.04 -15.10
N MET A 182 9.99 -3.13 -14.55
CA MET A 182 10.52 -4.48 -14.78
C MET A 182 10.02 -5.10 -16.07
N VAL A 183 8.80 -4.76 -16.51
CA VAL A 183 8.20 -5.30 -17.72
C VAL A 183 9.11 -5.16 -18.95
N PRO A 184 9.65 -3.98 -19.32
CA PRO A 184 10.54 -3.87 -20.47
C PRO A 184 11.85 -4.65 -20.33
N ILE A 185 12.32 -4.88 -19.10
CA ILE A 185 13.52 -5.68 -18.84
C ILE A 185 13.22 -7.16 -19.07
N VAL A 186 12.08 -7.65 -18.55
CA VAL A 186 11.61 -9.01 -18.79
C VAL A 186 11.34 -9.25 -20.27
N ASP A 187 10.69 -8.31 -20.94
CA ASP A 187 10.36 -8.40 -22.35
C ASP A 187 11.62 -8.52 -23.22
N ALA A 188 12.61 -7.63 -23.00
CA ALA A 188 13.90 -7.71 -23.68
C ALA A 188 14.67 -9.02 -23.40
N ILE A 189 14.49 -9.63 -22.22
CA ILE A 189 15.10 -10.94 -21.90
C ILE A 189 14.38 -12.07 -22.64
N LEU A 190 13.05 -12.02 -22.71
CA LEU A 190 12.23 -13.04 -23.35
C LEU A 190 12.43 -13.04 -24.88
N GLU A 191 12.49 -11.87 -25.51
CA GLU A 191 12.75 -11.73 -26.95
C GLU A 191 14.08 -12.39 -27.36
N VAL A 192 15.10 -12.24 -26.51
CA VAL A 192 16.41 -12.88 -26.71
C VAL A 192 16.34 -14.39 -26.63
N PHE A 193 15.48 -14.93 -25.77
CA PHE A 193 15.25 -16.37 -25.71
C PHE A 193 14.55 -16.90 -26.97
N GLU A 194 13.63 -16.13 -27.54
CA GLU A 194 12.95 -16.48 -28.79
C GLU A 194 13.91 -16.53 -29.98
N GLN A 195 14.73 -15.48 -30.16
CA GLN A 195 15.68 -15.37 -31.26
C GLN A 195 16.69 -16.52 -31.32
N GLN A 196 16.95 -17.18 -30.18
CA GLN A 196 17.89 -18.29 -30.07
C GLN A 196 17.23 -19.67 -30.11
N GLY A 197 15.90 -19.74 -30.26
CA GLY A 197 15.15 -20.99 -30.19
C GLY A 197 15.25 -21.68 -28.81
N LEU A 198 15.52 -20.90 -27.75
CA LEU A 198 15.65 -21.39 -26.38
C LEU A 198 14.31 -21.44 -25.64
N GLY A 199 13.24 -20.97 -26.27
CA GLY A 199 11.87 -21.12 -25.83
C GLY A 199 10.96 -20.22 -26.64
N ASP A 200 9.81 -20.75 -27.08
CA ASP A 200 8.80 -19.91 -27.72
C ASP A 200 8.23 -18.96 -26.67
N VAL A 201 8.32 -17.65 -26.90
CA VAL A 201 7.73 -16.65 -25.99
C VAL A 201 6.21 -16.78 -26.03
N TYR A 202 5.68 -17.04 -27.23
CA TYR A 202 4.29 -17.33 -27.48
C TYR A 202 4.10 -18.67 -28.21
N VAL A 203 3.22 -19.51 -27.68
CA VAL A 203 2.86 -20.79 -28.29
C VAL A 203 1.67 -20.57 -29.20
N ASN A 204 1.93 -20.50 -30.51
CA ASN A 204 0.86 -20.54 -31.51
C ASN A 204 0.35 -21.99 -31.63
N LYS A 205 -0.94 -22.18 -31.33
CA LYS A 205 -1.64 -23.49 -31.33
C LYS A 205 -1.61 -24.22 -32.70
N LYS A 206 -1.16 -23.57 -33.78
CA LYS A 206 -1.10 -24.10 -35.15
C LYS A 206 0.20 -24.85 -35.54
N ARG A 207 1.20 -24.97 -34.67
CA ARG A 207 2.47 -25.68 -34.99
C ARG A 207 2.62 -27.09 -34.40
N ALA A 208 1.53 -27.74 -34.01
CA ALA A 208 1.53 -29.19 -33.87
C ALA A 208 1.35 -29.79 -35.28
N LEU A 209 2.46 -30.10 -35.95
CA LEU A 209 2.43 -31.00 -37.12
C LEU A 209 1.78 -32.32 -36.67
N PRO A 210 0.71 -32.80 -37.33
CA PRO A 210 0.21 -34.15 -37.07
C PRO A 210 1.28 -35.15 -37.51
N GLU A 211 1.69 -36.02 -36.60
CA GLU A 211 2.66 -37.09 -36.80
C GLU A 211 2.07 -38.28 -37.59
N ASN A 212 1.28 -37.98 -38.62
CA ASN A 212 0.83 -38.98 -39.59
C ASN A 212 0.40 -38.29 -40.89
N GLY A 213 1.12 -38.59 -41.98
CA GLY A 213 0.93 -38.01 -43.30
C GLY A 213 -0.42 -38.31 -43.93
N LYS A 214 -1.45 -37.57 -43.52
CA LYS A 214 -2.69 -37.41 -44.27
C LYS A 214 -2.93 -35.93 -44.49
N ASP A 215 -2.89 -35.54 -45.75
CA ASP A 215 -3.14 -34.18 -46.22
C ASP A 215 -4.53 -33.72 -45.78
N VAL A 216 -4.57 -32.79 -44.81
CA VAL A 216 -5.80 -32.06 -44.51
C VAL A 216 -5.94 -30.98 -45.57
N LYS A 217 -6.91 -31.18 -46.46
CA LYS A 217 -7.30 -30.22 -47.51
C LYS A 217 -7.54 -28.84 -46.89
N ALA A 218 -6.99 -27.83 -47.56
CA ALA A 218 -7.15 -26.43 -47.26
C ALA A 218 -8.61 -25.98 -47.44
N GLN A 219 -9.44 -26.12 -46.41
CA GLN A 219 -10.75 -25.50 -46.31
C GLN A 219 -11.03 -25.15 -44.84
N ASP A 220 -10.57 -23.96 -44.43
CA ASP A 220 -11.35 -23.05 -43.58
C ASP A 220 -10.65 -21.68 -43.54
N LYS A 221 -11.21 -20.72 -44.29
CA LYS A 221 -10.68 -19.38 -44.49
C LYS A 221 -11.28 -18.33 -43.53
N ASN A 222 -11.89 -18.73 -42.43
CA ASN A 222 -12.47 -17.83 -41.41
C ASN A 222 -12.12 -18.32 -39.98
N VAL A 223 -10.83 -18.44 -39.66
CA VAL A 223 -10.40 -18.59 -38.27
C VAL A 223 -9.74 -17.27 -37.90
N GLU A 224 -10.44 -16.44 -37.13
CA GLU A 224 -9.85 -15.30 -36.43
C GLU A 224 -8.50 -15.74 -35.85
N GLU A 225 -7.43 -14.97 -36.11
CA GLU A 225 -6.12 -15.25 -35.51
C GLU A 225 -6.27 -15.20 -33.98
N GLU A 226 -6.49 -16.36 -33.35
CA GLU A 226 -6.48 -16.50 -31.90
C GLU A 226 -5.16 -15.90 -31.40
N ALA A 227 -5.27 -14.91 -30.50
CA ALA A 227 -4.11 -14.19 -30.01
C ALA A 227 -3.03 -15.18 -29.50
N PRO A 228 -1.75 -14.94 -29.84
CA PRO A 228 -0.65 -15.82 -29.43
C PRO A 228 -0.67 -16.03 -27.91
N MET A 229 -0.83 -17.28 -27.45
CA MET A 229 -0.86 -17.56 -26.01
C MET A 229 0.56 -17.57 -25.42
N PRO A 230 0.81 -16.92 -24.27
CA PRO A 230 2.12 -16.93 -23.66
C PRO A 230 2.51 -18.34 -23.21
N SER A 231 3.78 -18.68 -23.42
CA SER A 231 4.34 -19.92 -22.89
C SER A 231 4.38 -19.90 -21.35
N ASP A 232 4.56 -21.08 -20.76
CA ASP A 232 4.60 -21.20 -19.30
C ASP A 232 5.84 -20.51 -18.71
N ILE A 233 6.95 -20.44 -19.47
CA ILE A 233 8.16 -19.70 -19.09
C ILE A 233 7.85 -18.20 -19.06
N THR A 234 7.28 -17.66 -20.14
CA THR A 234 6.84 -16.25 -20.25
C THR A 234 5.89 -15.89 -19.10
N THR A 235 4.86 -16.71 -18.89
CA THR A 235 3.90 -16.55 -17.80
C THR A 235 4.60 -16.52 -16.44
N CYS A 236 5.56 -17.42 -16.21
CA CYS A 236 6.31 -17.46 -14.96
C CYS A 236 7.11 -16.17 -14.71
N TYR A 237 7.83 -15.64 -15.70
CA TYR A 237 8.59 -14.39 -15.53
C TYR A 237 7.68 -13.21 -15.19
N TYR A 238 6.60 -13.04 -15.94
CA TYR A 238 5.64 -11.95 -15.74
C TYR A 238 4.89 -12.06 -14.41
N LEU A 239 4.40 -13.24 -14.04
CA LEU A 239 3.76 -13.44 -12.73
C LEU A 239 4.74 -13.28 -11.56
N SER A 240 6.00 -13.70 -11.73
CA SER A 240 7.01 -13.56 -10.68
C SER A 240 7.28 -12.09 -10.34
N ILE A 241 7.42 -11.21 -11.35
CA ILE A 241 7.64 -9.78 -11.09
C ILE A 241 6.37 -9.10 -10.54
N ALA A 242 5.17 -9.49 -10.99
CA ALA A 242 3.93 -8.93 -10.46
C ALA A 242 3.76 -9.29 -8.98
N TYR A 243 3.88 -10.57 -8.63
CA TYR A 243 3.71 -11.02 -7.25
C TYR A 243 4.85 -10.51 -6.36
N ALA A 244 6.07 -10.40 -6.88
CA ALA A 244 7.18 -9.81 -6.15
C ALA A 244 6.98 -8.33 -5.83
N SER A 245 6.42 -7.55 -6.76
CA SER A 245 6.09 -6.15 -6.48
C SER A 245 5.02 -6.05 -5.39
N THR A 246 3.97 -6.87 -5.47
CA THR A 246 2.92 -6.92 -4.44
C THR A 246 3.48 -7.28 -3.05
N LEU A 247 4.32 -8.30 -2.95
CA LEU A 247 4.95 -8.70 -1.69
C LEU A 247 5.96 -7.65 -1.20
N GLY A 248 6.77 -7.09 -2.10
CA GLY A 248 7.75 -6.05 -1.76
C GLY A 248 7.12 -4.82 -1.11
N GLY A 249 5.95 -4.40 -1.61
CA GLY A 249 5.18 -3.29 -1.03
C GLY A 249 4.82 -3.49 0.45
N CYS A 250 4.69 -4.74 0.90
CA CYS A 250 4.35 -5.07 2.29
C CYS A 250 5.51 -4.80 3.27
N GLY A 251 6.77 -4.69 2.81
CA GLY A 251 7.94 -4.62 3.67
C GLY A 251 8.08 -3.32 4.48
N THR A 252 7.54 -2.19 3.99
CA THR A 252 7.66 -0.89 4.65
C THR A 252 6.32 -0.15 4.68
N LEU A 253 6.22 0.90 5.51
CA LEU A 253 5.01 1.73 5.58
C LEU A 253 4.71 2.50 4.29
N VAL A 254 5.75 2.81 3.50
CA VAL A 254 5.65 3.62 2.27
C VAL A 254 5.32 2.74 1.06
N GLY A 255 5.75 1.47 1.04
CA GLY A 255 5.66 0.60 -0.14
C GLY A 255 4.25 0.46 -0.72
N THR A 256 3.24 0.28 0.15
CA THR A 256 1.83 0.20 -0.27
C THR A 256 0.93 1.14 0.53
N ALA A 257 -0.08 1.68 -0.14
CA ALA A 257 -1.07 2.55 0.46
C ALA A 257 -1.89 1.87 1.57
N THR A 258 -2.04 0.53 1.56
CA THR A 258 -2.73 -0.19 2.65
C THR A 258 -1.98 -0.09 3.98
N ASN A 259 -0.65 -0.08 3.96
CA ASN A 259 0.17 0.04 5.17
C ASN A 259 0.04 1.46 5.76
N SER A 260 -0.02 2.46 4.88
CA SER A 260 -0.27 3.86 5.28
C SER A 260 -1.71 4.07 5.78
N ALA A 261 -2.70 3.42 5.17
CA ALA A 261 -4.08 3.39 5.66
C ALA A 261 -4.13 2.79 7.08
N PHE A 262 -3.48 1.65 7.28
CA PHE A 262 -3.32 1.05 8.59
C PHE A 262 -2.70 2.00 9.60
N LYS A 263 -1.55 2.59 9.30
CA LYS A 263 -0.86 3.47 10.24
C LYS A 263 -1.72 4.66 10.65
N GLY A 264 -2.41 5.28 9.70
CA GLY A 264 -3.25 6.45 10.00
C GLY A 264 -4.52 6.09 10.77
N ILE A 265 -5.17 4.96 10.45
CA ILE A 265 -6.34 4.46 11.20
C ILE A 265 -5.92 4.02 12.61
N PHE A 266 -4.81 3.28 12.73
CA PHE A 266 -4.25 2.85 14.01
C PHE A 266 -3.88 4.02 14.91
N ASP A 267 -3.23 5.05 14.38
CA ASP A 267 -2.89 6.27 15.13
C ASP A 267 -4.14 7.04 15.59
N SER A 268 -5.23 6.98 14.82
CA SER A 268 -6.51 7.62 15.13
C SER A 268 -7.27 6.89 16.24
N GLU A 269 -7.32 5.56 16.14
CA GLU A 269 -8.02 4.70 17.07
C GLU A 269 -7.21 4.53 18.38
N PHE A 270 -5.89 4.34 18.30
CA PHE A 270 -5.03 4.05 19.44
C PHE A 270 -3.93 5.12 19.61
N PRO A 271 -4.27 6.36 19.97
CA PRO A 271 -3.29 7.44 20.12
C PRO A 271 -2.27 7.17 21.23
N GLU A 272 -2.65 6.41 22.25
CA GLU A 272 -1.82 5.99 23.40
C GLU A 272 -0.64 5.11 22.97
N VAL A 273 -0.90 4.19 22.02
CA VAL A 273 0.06 3.16 21.57
C VAL A 273 0.59 3.48 20.16
N SER A 274 0.24 4.64 19.61
CA SER A 274 0.63 5.15 18.30
C SER A 274 2.15 5.13 18.06
N GLY A 275 2.96 5.34 19.11
CA GLY A 275 4.42 5.31 19.03
C GLY A 275 5.05 3.91 18.99
N SER A 276 4.26 2.84 19.18
CA SER A 276 4.78 1.46 19.13
C SER A 276 4.92 0.92 17.70
N VAL A 277 4.20 1.51 16.74
CA VAL A 277 4.24 1.11 15.33
C VAL A 277 4.76 2.27 14.49
N ASP A 278 6.03 2.55 14.70
CA ASP A 278 6.80 3.51 13.92
C ASP A 278 7.40 2.85 12.67
N PHE A 279 7.94 3.64 11.73
CA PHE A 279 8.53 3.10 10.50
C PHE A 279 9.51 1.94 10.75
N PHE A 280 10.42 2.10 11.71
CA PHE A 280 11.38 1.06 12.09
C PHE A 280 10.70 -0.23 12.58
N TRP A 281 9.76 -0.11 13.52
CA TRP A 281 9.09 -1.27 14.12
C TRP A 281 8.19 -2.00 13.12
N PHE A 282 7.50 -1.26 12.25
CA PHE A 282 6.73 -1.87 11.16
C PHE A 282 7.65 -2.60 10.19
N MET A 283 8.79 -2.01 9.81
CA MET A 283 9.77 -2.65 8.93
C MET A 283 10.36 -3.92 9.58
N ALA A 284 10.71 -3.86 10.87
CA ALA A 284 11.24 -5.00 11.63
C ALA A 284 10.23 -6.16 11.68
N TYR A 285 8.94 -5.85 11.80
CA TYR A 285 7.87 -6.84 11.76
C TYR A 285 7.64 -7.42 10.36
N SER A 286 7.47 -6.56 9.35
CA SER A 286 6.98 -6.96 8.03
C SER A 286 8.07 -7.52 7.12
N THR A 287 9.32 -7.06 7.23
CA THR A 287 10.40 -7.43 6.30
C THR A 287 10.78 -8.92 6.38
N PRO A 288 10.99 -9.54 7.56
CA PRO A 288 11.38 -10.96 7.61
C PRO A 288 10.29 -11.92 7.06
N PRO A 289 9.00 -11.78 7.44
CA PRO A 289 7.93 -12.55 6.82
C PRO A 289 7.81 -12.29 5.32
N MET A 290 8.01 -11.05 4.86
CA MET A 290 8.02 -10.72 3.42
C MET A 290 9.10 -11.49 2.66
N LEU A 291 10.33 -11.53 3.17
CA LEU A 291 11.43 -12.29 2.55
C LEU A 291 11.10 -13.79 2.47
N LEU A 292 10.55 -14.35 3.55
CA LEU A 292 10.12 -15.74 3.57
C LEU A 292 8.99 -16.00 2.56
N MET A 293 7.96 -15.16 2.55
CA MET A 293 6.87 -15.23 1.55
C MET A 293 7.42 -15.16 0.14
N GLN A 294 8.36 -14.25 -0.13
CA GLN A 294 8.95 -14.09 -1.45
C GLN A 294 9.66 -15.35 -1.95
N ILE A 295 10.45 -15.99 -1.09
CA ILE A 295 11.18 -17.22 -1.42
C ILE A 295 10.18 -18.34 -1.71
N LEU A 296 9.17 -18.53 -0.85
CA LEU A 296 8.20 -19.61 -1.01
C LEU A 296 7.28 -19.39 -2.22
N VAL A 297 6.87 -18.14 -2.48
CA VAL A 297 6.10 -17.79 -3.68
C VAL A 297 6.91 -18.03 -4.94
N TRP A 298 8.19 -17.67 -4.94
CA TRP A 298 9.09 -18.00 -6.03
C TRP A 298 9.17 -19.52 -6.26
N VAL A 299 9.41 -20.32 -5.20
CA VAL A 299 9.41 -21.79 -5.30
C VAL A 299 8.08 -22.30 -5.86
N SER A 300 6.96 -21.77 -5.39
CA SER A 300 5.62 -22.17 -5.88
C SER A 300 5.45 -21.93 -7.37
N LEU A 301 5.83 -20.76 -7.88
CA LEU A 301 5.77 -20.46 -9.31
C LEU A 301 6.72 -21.34 -10.13
N GLN A 302 7.90 -21.66 -9.59
CA GLN A 302 8.85 -22.55 -10.22
C GLN A 302 8.34 -24.00 -10.30
N VAL A 303 7.58 -24.45 -9.30
CA VAL A 303 6.93 -25.77 -9.31
C VAL A 303 5.79 -25.79 -10.32
N THR A 304 4.96 -24.75 -10.37
CA THR A 304 3.79 -24.67 -11.26
C THR A 304 4.18 -24.56 -12.73
N TYR A 305 5.14 -23.69 -13.08
CA TYR A 305 5.44 -23.37 -14.48
C TYR A 305 6.81 -23.88 -14.99
N MET A 306 7.82 -24.05 -14.13
CA MET A 306 9.18 -24.45 -14.52
C MET A 306 9.58 -25.86 -14.07
N GLY A 307 8.64 -26.64 -13.53
CA GLY A 307 8.81 -28.06 -13.19
C GLY A 307 9.94 -28.37 -12.20
N LEU A 308 10.20 -27.50 -11.21
CA LEU A 308 11.34 -27.63 -10.26
C LEU A 308 11.45 -29.01 -9.60
N PHE A 309 10.33 -29.66 -9.28
CA PHE A 309 10.27 -31.01 -8.69
C PHE A 309 9.74 -32.09 -9.66
N ARG A 310 9.74 -31.81 -10.97
CA ARG A 310 9.30 -32.74 -12.04
C ARG A 310 10.35 -32.81 -13.15
N PRO A 311 11.53 -33.40 -12.90
CA PRO A 311 12.66 -33.38 -13.84
C PRO A 311 12.36 -34.08 -15.18
N ASN A 312 11.42 -35.04 -15.20
CA ASN A 312 11.02 -35.74 -16.42
C ASN A 312 9.93 -35.01 -17.24
N SER A 313 9.37 -33.90 -16.73
CA SER A 313 8.35 -33.13 -17.44
C SER A 313 8.92 -32.38 -18.64
N GLU A 314 8.09 -32.15 -19.66
CA GLU A 314 8.48 -31.35 -20.83
C GLU A 314 8.93 -29.94 -20.44
N ALA A 315 8.28 -29.33 -19.43
CA ALA A 315 8.65 -28.01 -18.92
C ALA A 315 10.08 -27.98 -18.37
N ALA A 316 10.47 -28.97 -17.55
CA ALA A 316 11.82 -29.05 -17.00
C ALA A 316 12.88 -29.29 -18.08
N LYS A 317 12.57 -30.12 -19.09
CA LYS A 317 13.47 -30.37 -20.23
C LYS A 317 13.66 -29.10 -21.08
N ARG A 318 12.60 -28.31 -21.32
CA ARG A 318 12.68 -27.01 -22.02
C ARG A 318 13.56 -26.03 -21.26
N VAL A 319 13.36 -25.86 -19.95
CA VAL A 319 14.15 -24.95 -19.10
C VAL A 319 15.64 -25.34 -19.04
N ASN A 320 15.94 -26.65 -18.98
CA ASN A 320 17.33 -27.13 -18.98
C ASN A 320 18.01 -26.91 -20.35
N LYS A 321 17.31 -27.18 -21.46
CA LYS A 321 17.81 -26.89 -22.82
C LYS A 321 18.03 -25.39 -23.03
N ALA A 322 17.14 -24.56 -22.50
CA ALA A 322 17.21 -23.11 -22.57
C ALA A 322 18.36 -22.51 -21.76
N SER A 323 18.79 -23.18 -20.68
CA SER A 323 19.87 -22.70 -19.81
C SER A 323 21.25 -22.74 -20.48
N SER A 324 21.41 -23.49 -21.58
CA SER A 324 22.64 -23.55 -22.38
C SER A 324 22.97 -22.25 -23.15
N GLY A 325 21.98 -21.38 -23.40
CA GLY A 325 22.16 -20.07 -24.07
C GLY A 325 22.55 -18.91 -23.15
N SER A 326 22.86 -19.19 -21.89
CA SER A 326 23.15 -18.21 -20.83
C SER A 326 24.20 -17.15 -21.19
N TYR A 327 25.18 -17.47 -22.06
CA TYR A 327 26.24 -16.52 -22.44
C TYR A 327 25.70 -15.32 -23.24
N ASN A 328 24.77 -15.55 -24.17
CA ASN A 328 24.25 -14.50 -25.03
C ASN A 328 23.24 -13.60 -24.30
N THR A 329 22.43 -14.15 -23.40
CA THR A 329 21.57 -13.36 -22.51
C THR A 329 22.41 -12.42 -21.65
N MET A 330 23.53 -12.90 -21.11
CA MET A 330 24.47 -12.06 -20.36
C MET A 330 25.09 -10.95 -21.23
N LYS A 331 25.38 -11.23 -22.49
CA LYS A 331 25.91 -10.25 -23.44
C LYS A 331 24.95 -9.07 -23.61
N ILE A 332 23.65 -9.36 -23.79
CA ILE A 332 22.63 -8.32 -23.99
C ILE A 332 22.37 -7.53 -22.71
N ILE A 333 22.33 -8.19 -21.54
CA ILE A 333 22.25 -7.49 -20.25
C ILE A 333 23.46 -6.57 -20.05
N LYS A 334 24.66 -7.00 -20.46
CA LYS A 334 25.87 -6.17 -20.43
C LYS A 334 25.80 -5.01 -21.42
N GLU A 335 25.26 -5.21 -22.61
CA GLU A 335 25.06 -4.15 -23.61
C GLU A 335 24.03 -3.12 -23.14
N GLN A 336 22.89 -3.56 -22.59
CA GLN A 336 21.89 -2.68 -21.97
C GLN A 336 22.48 -1.89 -20.80
N TYR A 337 23.31 -2.53 -19.96
CA TYR A 337 23.99 -1.85 -18.85
C TYR A 337 25.02 -0.84 -19.35
N LYS A 338 25.82 -1.19 -20.38
CA LYS A 338 26.76 -0.26 -21.03
C LYS A 338 26.03 0.90 -21.71
N GLY A 339 24.86 0.66 -22.29
CA GLY A 339 24.00 1.66 -22.93
C GLY A 339 23.46 2.72 -21.97
N LEU A 340 23.45 2.46 -20.65
CA LEU A 340 23.13 3.48 -19.64
C LEU A 340 24.24 4.53 -19.45
N GLY A 341 25.45 4.29 -19.98
CA GLY A 341 26.59 5.18 -19.79
C GLY A 341 27.15 5.16 -18.36
N PRO A 342 28.14 6.04 -18.05
CA PRO A 342 28.71 6.16 -16.71
C PRO A 342 27.69 6.69 -15.70
N VAL A 343 27.91 6.40 -14.42
CA VAL A 343 27.02 6.84 -13.33
C VAL A 343 26.99 8.37 -13.27
N THR A 344 25.83 8.94 -13.56
CA THR A 344 25.63 10.40 -13.60
C THR A 344 25.57 11.01 -12.21
N PHE A 345 25.77 12.33 -12.10
CA PHE A 345 25.59 13.03 -10.82
C PHE A 345 24.16 12.89 -10.31
N HIS A 346 23.17 12.96 -11.21
CA HIS A 346 21.76 12.75 -10.88
C HIS A 346 21.49 11.39 -10.21
N GLU A 347 22.08 10.31 -10.73
CA GLU A 347 22.02 8.97 -10.14
C GLU A 347 22.62 8.95 -8.72
N LYS A 348 23.80 9.57 -8.54
CA LYS A 348 24.48 9.61 -7.24
C LYS A 348 23.73 10.45 -6.22
N ALA A 349 23.28 11.66 -6.59
CA ALA A 349 22.55 12.57 -5.72
C ALA A 349 21.21 11.95 -5.28
N SER A 350 20.47 11.34 -6.21
CA SER A 350 19.22 10.66 -5.91
C SER A 350 19.43 9.44 -5.00
N GLY A 351 20.47 8.64 -5.28
CA GLY A 351 20.84 7.50 -4.43
C GLY A 351 21.26 7.93 -3.02
N LEU A 352 22.04 9.01 -2.89
CA LEU A 352 22.47 9.55 -1.60
C LEU A 352 21.27 10.07 -0.79
N LEU A 353 20.38 10.85 -1.40
CA LEU A 353 19.18 11.35 -0.75
C LEU A 353 18.24 10.21 -0.33
N PHE A 354 18.14 9.16 -1.14
CA PHE A 354 17.37 7.98 -0.81
C PHE A 354 17.95 7.23 0.39
N ILE A 355 19.26 6.98 0.41
CA ILE A 355 19.95 6.35 1.56
C ILE A 355 19.80 7.22 2.81
N LEU A 356 19.92 8.54 2.67
CA LEU A 356 19.69 9.49 3.76
C LEU A 356 18.26 9.41 4.29
N ALA A 357 17.25 9.30 3.42
CA ALA A 357 15.86 9.13 3.83
C ALA A 357 15.66 7.87 4.67
N VAL A 358 16.18 6.72 4.20
CA VAL A 358 16.10 5.44 4.92
C VAL A 358 16.81 5.53 6.28
N PHE A 359 17.99 6.16 6.31
CA PHE A 359 18.74 6.38 7.54
C PHE A 359 17.92 7.23 8.53
N LEU A 360 17.36 8.36 8.09
CA LEU A 360 16.54 9.23 8.94
C LEU A 360 15.28 8.52 9.44
N TYR A 361 14.61 7.68 8.63
CA TYR A 361 13.47 6.90 9.12
C TYR A 361 13.86 5.92 10.23
N ILE A 362 14.94 5.14 10.02
CA ILE A 362 15.37 4.11 10.99
C ILE A 362 15.82 4.75 12.31
N PHE A 363 16.62 5.82 12.24
CA PHE A 363 17.19 6.46 13.41
C PHE A 363 16.31 7.54 14.05
N ARG A 364 15.06 7.71 13.58
CA ARG A 364 14.11 8.68 14.17
C ARG A 364 13.79 8.38 15.62
N LYS A 365 13.37 7.14 15.89
CA LYS A 365 13.10 6.62 17.23
C LYS A 365 13.26 5.10 17.26
N PRO A 366 14.50 4.61 17.18
CA PRO A 366 14.77 3.18 17.02
C PRO A 366 14.49 2.33 18.29
N GLY A 367 14.21 2.98 19.43
CA GLY A 367 13.84 2.32 20.69
C GLY A 367 15.02 1.79 21.53
N PHE A 368 16.15 1.45 20.91
CA PHE A 368 17.36 1.00 21.63
C PHE A 368 18.36 2.13 21.96
N MET A 369 18.26 3.26 21.26
CA MET A 369 19.03 4.47 21.50
C MET A 369 18.11 5.69 21.37
N ASN A 370 18.50 6.81 21.99
CA ASN A 370 17.81 8.08 21.76
C ASN A 370 17.88 8.41 20.27
N GLY A 371 16.72 8.52 19.63
CA GLY A 371 16.64 8.84 18.22
C GLY A 371 16.92 10.31 17.97
N TRP A 372 17.21 10.68 16.72
CA TRP A 372 17.48 12.09 16.40
C TRP A 372 16.28 13.01 16.71
N ALA A 373 15.05 12.48 16.67
CA ALA A 373 13.85 13.24 17.02
C ALA A 373 13.86 13.68 18.50
N ASP A 374 14.23 12.76 19.41
CA ASP A 374 14.27 13.02 20.85
C ASP A 374 15.45 13.92 21.25
N VAL A 375 16.53 13.96 20.43
CA VAL A 375 17.70 14.83 20.65
C VAL A 375 17.43 16.27 20.22
N ILE A 376 16.69 16.47 19.13
CA ILE A 376 16.47 17.81 18.57
C ILE A 376 15.35 18.55 19.30
N THR A 377 14.29 17.87 19.71
CA THR A 377 13.13 18.53 20.32
C THR A 377 12.40 17.63 21.31
N THR A 378 11.74 18.26 22.28
CA THR A 378 10.80 17.61 23.19
C THR A 378 9.40 17.43 22.59
N MET A 379 9.14 18.02 21.42
CA MET A 379 7.87 17.91 20.72
C MET A 379 7.76 16.58 19.96
N LYS A 380 6.52 16.08 19.79
CA LYS A 380 6.28 14.81 19.07
C LYS A 380 6.56 14.97 17.58
N VAL A 381 7.73 14.51 17.14
CA VAL A 381 8.11 14.43 15.72
C VAL A 381 7.76 13.04 15.18
N LYS A 382 7.04 13.00 14.05
CA LYS A 382 6.66 11.77 13.35
C LYS A 382 7.42 11.60 12.01
N ASP A 383 7.11 10.56 11.24
CA ASP A 383 7.91 10.05 10.11
C ASP A 383 7.77 10.95 8.87
N GLY A 384 6.63 11.59 8.70
CA GLY A 384 6.32 12.48 7.59
C GLY A 384 7.23 13.71 7.53
N VAL A 385 7.82 14.12 8.65
CA VAL A 385 8.84 15.18 8.66
C VAL A 385 10.06 14.77 7.84
N VAL A 386 10.49 13.51 7.94
CA VAL A 386 11.60 12.96 7.15
C VAL A 386 11.27 13.00 5.67
N SER A 387 10.07 12.53 5.31
CA SER A 387 9.63 12.45 3.92
C SER A 387 9.65 13.84 3.26
N ILE A 388 9.00 14.82 3.89
CA ILE A 388 8.90 16.17 3.35
C ILE A 388 10.26 16.88 3.35
N PHE A 389 11.09 16.67 4.37
CA PHE A 389 12.45 17.22 4.41
C PHE A 389 13.29 16.75 3.22
N ILE A 390 13.29 15.44 2.92
CA ILE A 390 14.04 14.91 1.77
C ILE A 390 13.47 15.41 0.45
N VAL A 391 12.14 15.52 0.31
CA VAL A 391 11.54 16.12 -0.89
C VAL A 391 12.02 17.54 -1.10
N ILE A 392 12.04 18.37 -0.05
CA ILE A 392 12.57 19.74 -0.13
C ILE A 392 14.04 19.71 -0.59
N LEU A 393 14.87 18.81 -0.04
CA LEU A 393 16.25 18.65 -0.50
C LEU A 393 16.36 18.23 -1.98
N MET A 394 15.46 17.38 -2.48
CA MET A 394 15.41 17.01 -3.90
C MET A 394 15.07 18.18 -4.82
N PHE A 395 14.32 19.17 -4.33
CA PHE A 395 14.04 20.41 -5.05
C PHE A 395 15.20 21.42 -4.99
N ILE A 396 16.04 21.35 -3.95
CA ILE A 396 17.18 22.25 -3.78
C ILE A 396 18.42 21.75 -4.55
N LEU A 397 18.69 20.44 -4.55
CA LEU A 397 19.89 19.90 -5.18
C LEU A 397 19.77 19.90 -6.71
N PRO A 398 20.81 20.34 -7.44
CA PRO A 398 20.83 20.32 -8.90
C PRO A 398 21.03 18.91 -9.46
N MET A 399 20.54 18.66 -10.66
CA MET A 399 20.64 17.38 -11.38
C MET A 399 22.04 17.15 -11.96
N SER A 400 22.77 18.22 -12.27
CA SER A 400 24.14 18.21 -12.77
C SER A 400 24.98 19.29 -12.07
N MET A 401 26.26 18.99 -11.84
CA MET A 401 27.21 19.96 -11.28
C MET A 401 27.82 20.86 -12.35
N ASP A 402 27.03 21.30 -13.33
CA ASP A 402 27.53 22.17 -14.41
C ASP A 402 28.02 23.52 -13.87
N PHE A 403 27.51 23.97 -12.72
CA PHE A 403 28.00 25.16 -12.03
C PHE A 403 29.47 25.03 -11.57
N VAL A 404 29.96 23.82 -11.31
CA VAL A 404 31.36 23.60 -10.90
C VAL A 404 32.34 23.89 -12.03
N LYS A 405 31.89 23.78 -13.30
CA LYS A 405 32.70 24.12 -14.48
C LYS A 405 33.12 25.60 -14.49
N PHE A 406 32.37 26.50 -13.84
CA PHE A 406 32.73 27.91 -13.69
C PHE A 406 33.99 28.14 -12.84
N PHE A 407 34.32 27.18 -11.96
CA PHE A 407 35.49 27.26 -11.08
C PHE A 407 36.68 26.43 -11.60
N TRP A 408 36.55 25.79 -12.76
CA TRP A 408 37.59 24.95 -13.34
C TRP A 408 38.32 25.69 -14.46
N SER A 409 39.66 25.76 -14.35
CA SER A 409 40.53 26.49 -15.29
C SER A 409 40.50 25.97 -16.74
N SER A 410 39.84 24.84 -17.01
CA SER A 410 39.84 24.16 -18.30
C SER A 410 38.59 24.41 -19.15
N ALA A 411 37.60 25.18 -18.66
CA ALA A 411 36.34 25.41 -19.37
C ALA A 411 36.38 26.69 -20.23
N SER A 412 35.89 26.60 -21.47
CA SER A 412 35.84 27.72 -22.42
C SER A 412 34.75 28.74 -22.06
N TYR A 413 34.99 30.03 -22.32
CA TYR A 413 33.99 31.09 -22.12
C TYR A 413 32.69 30.83 -22.92
N GLU A 414 32.79 30.24 -24.12
CA GLU A 414 31.64 29.87 -24.95
C GLU A 414 30.81 28.71 -24.36
N GLU A 415 31.46 27.76 -23.66
CA GLU A 415 30.77 26.69 -22.92
C GLU A 415 30.07 27.22 -21.67
N LEU A 416 30.69 28.18 -20.98
CA LEU A 416 30.11 28.86 -19.82
C LEU A 416 28.90 29.71 -20.23
N ALA A 417 28.99 30.47 -21.32
CA ALA A 417 27.91 31.33 -21.81
C ALA A 417 26.67 30.53 -22.26
N ASN A 418 26.87 29.31 -22.78
CA ASN A 418 25.78 28.41 -23.17
C ASN A 418 25.25 27.52 -22.03
N SER A 419 25.88 27.55 -20.85
CA SER A 419 25.47 26.74 -19.71
C SER A 419 24.21 27.31 -19.07
N LYS A 420 23.12 26.54 -19.12
CA LYS A 420 21.86 26.87 -18.44
C LYS A 420 21.88 26.36 -16.99
N PRO A 421 21.15 27.01 -16.06
CA PRO A 421 20.98 26.49 -14.71
C PRO A 421 20.48 25.05 -14.77
N SER A 422 21.19 24.16 -14.08
CA SER A 422 20.78 22.76 -13.99
C SER A 422 19.42 22.69 -13.31
N ALA A 423 18.49 21.90 -13.87
CA ALA A 423 17.24 21.61 -13.19
C ALA A 423 17.53 20.92 -11.85
N SER A 424 16.63 21.04 -10.88
CA SER A 424 16.70 20.27 -9.64
C SER A 424 16.58 18.77 -9.89
N VAL A 425 17.02 17.94 -8.94
CA VAL A 425 16.89 16.46 -9.01
C VAL A 425 15.44 16.06 -9.31
N VAL A 426 14.48 16.78 -8.73
CA VAL A 426 13.05 16.65 -9.03
C VAL A 426 12.44 18.00 -9.36
N THR A 427 11.61 18.04 -10.40
CA THR A 427 10.77 19.21 -10.74
C THR A 427 9.31 18.94 -10.42
N TRP A 428 8.54 20.01 -10.22
CA TRP A 428 7.11 19.88 -9.88
C TRP A 428 6.31 19.19 -10.99
N ASN A 429 6.68 19.43 -12.26
CA ASN A 429 6.03 18.78 -13.41
C ASN A 429 6.16 17.25 -13.34
N ILE A 430 7.33 16.73 -12.96
CA ILE A 430 7.56 15.29 -12.79
C ILE A 430 6.67 14.74 -11.69
N LEU A 431 6.57 15.43 -10.55
CA LEU A 431 5.72 14.99 -9.43
C LEU A 431 4.24 15.06 -9.78
N LYS A 432 3.81 16.12 -10.47
CA LYS A 432 2.43 16.28 -10.94
C LYS A 432 1.99 15.10 -11.81
N GLU A 433 2.85 14.65 -12.72
CA GLU A 433 2.56 13.56 -13.64
C GLU A 433 2.67 12.19 -12.99
N LYS A 434 3.71 11.95 -12.18
CA LYS A 434 3.99 10.63 -11.63
C LYS A 434 3.20 10.28 -10.38
N ILE A 435 2.72 11.28 -9.63
CA ILE A 435 2.04 11.04 -8.35
C ILE A 435 0.53 10.88 -8.55
N PRO A 436 -0.06 9.77 -8.07
CA PRO A 436 -1.50 9.60 -8.04
C PRO A 436 -2.11 10.38 -6.87
N TRP A 437 -2.32 11.69 -7.04
CA TRP A 437 -2.90 12.58 -6.01
C TRP A 437 -4.24 12.10 -5.43
N GLY A 438 -4.98 11.28 -6.19
CA GLY A 438 -6.19 10.62 -5.72
C GLY A 438 -5.99 9.74 -4.47
N LEU A 439 -4.79 9.15 -4.27
CA LEU A 439 -4.50 8.34 -3.09
C LEU A 439 -4.53 9.15 -1.80
N MET A 440 -4.15 10.44 -1.86
CA MET A 440 -4.20 11.35 -0.71
C MET A 440 -5.63 11.47 -0.16
N PHE A 441 -6.61 11.62 -1.06
CA PHE A 441 -8.03 11.64 -0.69
C PHE A 441 -8.53 10.27 -0.28
N LEU A 442 -8.07 9.21 -0.94
CA LEU A 442 -8.46 7.85 -0.61
C LEU A 442 -8.11 7.48 0.84
N LEU A 443 -6.89 7.76 1.26
CA LEU A 443 -6.44 7.56 2.65
C LEU A 443 -7.19 8.49 3.62
N GLY A 444 -7.31 9.77 3.26
CA GLY A 444 -8.01 10.77 4.08
C GLY A 444 -9.48 10.42 4.35
N GLY A 445 -10.19 9.86 3.37
CA GLY A 445 -11.57 9.39 3.56
C GLY A 445 -11.67 8.26 4.59
N GLY A 446 -10.71 7.32 4.59
CA GLY A 446 -10.64 6.27 5.62
C GLY A 446 -10.35 6.83 7.02
N PHE A 447 -9.45 7.83 7.11
CA PHE A 447 -9.15 8.50 8.37
C PHE A 447 -10.33 9.30 8.90
N ALA A 448 -11.09 9.95 8.02
CA ALA A 448 -12.32 10.62 8.37
C ALA A 448 -13.34 9.60 8.91
N LEU A 449 -13.56 8.47 8.22
CA LEU A 449 -14.45 7.42 8.70
C LEU A 449 -14.06 6.90 10.10
N ALA A 450 -12.77 6.71 10.37
CA ALA A 450 -12.29 6.31 11.70
C ALA A 450 -12.59 7.38 12.76
N GLU A 451 -12.26 8.65 12.49
CA GLU A 451 -12.53 9.76 13.41
C GLU A 451 -14.03 9.95 13.69
N GLY A 452 -14.86 9.89 12.63
CA GLY A 452 -16.31 9.96 12.74
C GLY A 452 -16.88 8.80 13.53
N SER A 453 -16.42 7.57 13.27
CA SER A 453 -16.89 6.37 13.98
C SER A 453 -16.55 6.43 15.48
N LYS A 454 -15.39 6.98 15.83
CA LYS A 454 -14.96 7.23 17.21
C LYS A 454 -15.80 8.31 17.87
N ALA A 455 -15.96 9.46 17.21
CA ALA A 455 -16.73 10.59 17.73
C ALA A 455 -18.20 10.24 18.00
N THR A 456 -18.83 9.45 17.12
CA THR A 456 -20.23 9.05 17.27
C THR A 456 -20.43 7.78 18.09
N LYS A 457 -19.36 7.18 18.64
CA LYS A 457 -19.38 5.87 19.33
C LYS A 457 -19.95 4.72 18.49
N LEU A 458 -20.00 4.87 17.15
CA LEU A 458 -20.36 3.78 16.24
C LEU A 458 -19.41 2.59 16.45
N SER A 459 -18.14 2.91 16.66
CA SER A 459 -17.08 1.99 17.02
C SER A 459 -17.42 1.07 18.21
N SER A 460 -17.99 1.63 19.28
CA SER A 460 -18.41 0.87 20.47
C SER A 460 -19.66 0.02 20.20
N MET A 461 -20.61 0.54 19.41
CA MET A 461 -21.81 -0.19 19.03
C MET A 461 -21.48 -1.47 18.26
N ILE A 462 -20.61 -1.37 17.24
CA ILE A 462 -20.15 -2.53 16.47
C ILE A 462 -19.39 -3.52 17.36
N GLY A 463 -18.50 -3.02 18.23
CA GLY A 463 -17.75 -3.85 19.18
C GLY A 463 -18.66 -4.67 20.11
N SER A 464 -19.73 -4.05 20.63
CA SER A 464 -20.68 -4.76 21.51
C SER A 464 -21.42 -5.91 20.82
N SER A 465 -21.72 -5.78 19.52
CA SER A 465 -22.33 -6.85 18.73
C SER A 465 -21.37 -8.02 18.47
N LEU A 466 -20.06 -7.78 18.59
CA LEU A 466 -19.01 -8.79 18.41
C LEU A 466 -18.65 -9.52 19.72
N ASN A 467 -19.24 -9.17 20.86
CA ASN A 467 -19.00 -9.83 22.15
C ASN A 467 -19.35 -11.33 22.14
N GLY A 468 -20.19 -11.80 21.21
CA GLY A 468 -20.46 -13.23 21.01
C GLY A 468 -19.22 -14.05 20.58
N LEU A 469 -18.14 -13.40 20.15
CA LEU A 469 -16.87 -14.02 19.75
C LEU A 469 -15.90 -14.24 20.93
N ASN A 470 -16.22 -13.77 22.14
CA ASN A 470 -15.36 -13.84 23.35
C ASN A 470 -14.98 -15.27 23.83
N GLY A 471 -15.41 -16.33 23.14
CA GLY A 471 -15.04 -17.73 23.44
C GLY A 471 -14.11 -18.39 22.41
N LEU A 472 -13.80 -17.72 21.29
CA LEU A 472 -12.96 -18.31 20.25
C LEU A 472 -11.47 -18.08 20.52
N PRO A 473 -10.59 -19.05 20.20
CA PRO A 473 -9.16 -18.85 20.34
C PRO A 473 -8.68 -17.70 19.41
N PRO A 474 -7.85 -16.77 19.91
CA PRO A 474 -7.35 -15.63 19.13
C PRO A 474 -6.74 -15.96 17.76
N SER A 475 -6.07 -17.11 17.66
CA SER A 475 -5.50 -17.60 16.40
C SER A 475 -6.57 -17.94 15.36
N LEU A 476 -7.72 -18.47 15.77
CA LEU A 476 -8.83 -18.77 14.86
C LEU A 476 -9.51 -17.49 14.38
N VAL A 477 -9.71 -16.52 15.27
CA VAL A 477 -10.24 -15.19 14.90
C VAL A 477 -9.35 -14.54 13.84
N LEU A 478 -8.03 -14.55 14.05
CA LEU A 478 -7.07 -14.04 13.08
C LEU A 478 -7.15 -14.77 11.73
N LEU A 479 -7.28 -16.11 11.74
CA LEU A 479 -7.38 -16.90 10.51
C LEU A 479 -8.60 -16.49 9.69
N VAL A 480 -9.77 -16.35 10.33
CA VAL A 480 -11.01 -15.91 9.68
C VAL A 480 -10.84 -14.52 9.08
N VAL A 481 -10.27 -13.59 9.84
CA VAL A 481 -10.02 -12.21 9.37
C VAL A 481 -9.11 -12.19 8.15
N VAL A 482 -8.00 -12.94 8.17
CA VAL A 482 -7.07 -13.03 7.03
C VAL A 482 -7.76 -13.63 5.81
N LEU A 483 -8.50 -14.73 5.97
CA LEU A 483 -9.20 -15.39 4.85
C LEU A 483 -10.26 -14.49 4.22
N VAL A 484 -11.11 -13.84 5.03
CA VAL A 484 -12.16 -12.94 4.55
C VAL A 484 -11.54 -11.74 3.83
N THR A 485 -10.53 -11.11 4.44
CA THR A 485 -9.84 -9.95 3.85
C THR A 485 -9.18 -10.31 2.52
N GLN A 486 -8.47 -11.45 2.49
CA GLN A 486 -7.83 -11.93 1.28
C GLN A 486 -8.83 -12.34 0.19
N PHE A 487 -10.02 -12.81 0.53
CA PHE A 487 -11.04 -13.13 -0.47
C PHE A 487 -11.60 -11.85 -1.10
N ILE A 488 -11.98 -10.87 -0.28
CA ILE A 488 -12.58 -9.61 -0.74
C ILE A 488 -11.57 -8.84 -1.61
N THR A 489 -10.28 -8.86 -1.26
CA THR A 489 -9.24 -8.10 -2.01
C THR A 489 -8.97 -8.58 -3.42
N GLU A 490 -9.47 -9.75 -3.81
CA GLU A 490 -9.38 -10.16 -5.21
C GLU A 490 -10.33 -9.33 -6.10
N PHE A 491 -11.44 -8.84 -5.54
CA PHE A 491 -12.53 -8.21 -6.31
C PHE A 491 -12.62 -6.68 -6.15
N THR A 492 -11.88 -6.11 -5.20
CA THR A 492 -11.98 -4.69 -4.84
C THR A 492 -10.60 -4.12 -4.55
N SER A 493 -10.43 -2.80 -4.73
CA SER A 493 -9.20 -2.09 -4.39
C SER A 493 -8.71 -2.34 -2.96
N ASN A 494 -7.45 -2.77 -2.84
CA ASN A 494 -6.73 -3.06 -1.59
C ASN A 494 -6.91 -1.98 -0.51
N VAL A 495 -6.76 -0.71 -0.88
CA VAL A 495 -6.82 0.43 0.07
C VAL A 495 -8.25 0.68 0.53
N ALA A 496 -9.21 0.52 -0.37
CA ALA A 496 -10.62 0.73 -0.05
C ALA A 496 -11.10 -0.32 0.97
N ILE A 497 -10.70 -1.58 0.81
CA ILE A 497 -11.00 -2.64 1.78
C ILE A 497 -10.30 -2.38 3.10
N ALA A 498 -9.03 -1.96 3.10
CA ALA A 498 -8.31 -1.62 4.32
C ALA A 498 -9.05 -0.52 5.12
N ASN A 499 -9.52 0.52 4.44
CA ASN A 499 -10.31 1.59 5.06
C ASN A 499 -11.65 1.11 5.65
N LEU A 500 -12.22 0.01 5.14
CA LEU A 500 -13.48 -0.56 5.65
C LEU A 500 -13.25 -1.56 6.80
N ILE A 501 -12.29 -2.46 6.64
CA ILE A 501 -12.07 -3.58 7.58
C ILE A 501 -11.30 -3.11 8.83
N LEU A 502 -10.28 -2.26 8.68
CA LEU A 502 -9.40 -1.92 9.80
C LEU A 502 -10.09 -1.20 10.96
N PRO A 503 -11.03 -0.25 10.75
CA PRO A 503 -11.80 0.33 11.85
C PRO A 503 -12.65 -0.71 12.59
N VAL A 504 -13.22 -1.69 11.87
CA VAL A 504 -14.00 -2.79 12.48
C VAL A 504 -13.09 -3.67 13.35
N LEU A 505 -11.90 -4.01 12.85
CA LEU A 505 -10.92 -4.81 13.60
C LEU A 505 -10.34 -4.08 14.81
N ALA A 506 -10.13 -2.76 14.72
CA ALA A 506 -9.73 -1.93 15.85
C ALA A 506 -10.74 -2.05 17.00
N ASN A 507 -12.04 -1.99 16.68
CA ASN A 507 -13.10 -2.11 17.67
C ASN A 507 -13.24 -3.52 18.23
N MET A 508 -13.06 -4.53 17.39
CA MET A 508 -13.00 -5.92 17.82
C MET A 508 -11.86 -6.12 18.82
N ALA A 509 -10.68 -5.58 18.55
CA ALA A 509 -9.55 -5.67 19.47
C ALA A 509 -9.86 -5.04 20.84
N ARG A 510 -10.52 -3.87 20.87
CA ARG A 510 -10.98 -3.26 22.13
C ARG A 510 -12.01 -4.12 22.87
N ALA A 511 -12.99 -4.66 22.15
CA ALA A 511 -14.06 -5.45 22.76
C ALA A 511 -13.57 -6.79 23.32
N LEU A 512 -12.59 -7.41 22.66
CA LEU A 512 -11.96 -8.67 23.09
C LEU A 512 -10.80 -8.46 24.07
N HIS A 513 -10.48 -7.22 24.46
CA HIS A 513 -9.29 -6.87 25.27
C HIS A 513 -7.99 -7.47 24.70
N MET A 514 -7.84 -7.43 23.37
CA MET A 514 -6.69 -7.94 22.64
C MET A 514 -5.81 -6.80 22.13
N ASP A 515 -4.52 -7.10 21.94
CA ASP A 515 -3.61 -6.17 21.28
C ASP A 515 -4.13 -5.82 19.87
N PRO A 516 -4.44 -4.55 19.57
CA PRO A 516 -4.94 -4.15 18.25
C PRO A 516 -3.97 -4.47 17.10
N ARG A 517 -2.67 -4.48 17.39
CA ARG A 517 -1.63 -4.83 16.41
C ARG A 517 -1.80 -6.28 15.92
N TYR A 518 -2.33 -7.18 16.77
CA TYR A 518 -2.55 -8.61 16.48
C TYR A 518 -3.54 -8.83 15.33
N LEU A 519 -4.57 -8.00 15.22
CA LEU A 519 -5.58 -8.11 14.16
C LEU A 519 -5.30 -7.15 13.00
N MET A 520 -4.95 -5.90 13.31
CA MET A 520 -4.88 -4.84 12.30
C MET A 520 -3.66 -4.97 11.38
N ILE A 521 -2.47 -5.34 11.89
CA ILE A 521 -1.28 -5.46 11.04
C ILE A 521 -1.46 -6.63 10.04
N PRO A 522 -1.79 -7.86 10.46
CA PRO A 522 -2.00 -8.96 9.53
C PRO A 522 -3.13 -8.69 8.52
N ALA A 523 -4.22 -8.03 8.94
CA ALA A 523 -5.30 -7.65 8.03
C ALA A 523 -4.85 -6.63 6.98
N ALA A 524 -4.02 -5.66 7.35
CA ALA A 524 -3.46 -4.69 6.41
C ALA A 524 -2.55 -5.35 5.36
N LEU A 525 -1.75 -6.33 5.78
CA LEU A 525 -0.92 -7.14 4.87
C LEU A 525 -1.80 -8.03 3.98
N ALA A 526 -2.84 -8.65 4.53
CA ALA A 526 -3.81 -9.46 3.80
C ALA A 526 -4.55 -8.67 2.72
N CYS A 527 -4.86 -7.39 2.95
CA CYS A 527 -5.45 -6.49 1.95
C CYS A 527 -4.55 -6.27 0.74
N SER A 528 -3.24 -6.54 0.82
CA SER A 528 -2.36 -6.44 -0.34
C SER A 528 -2.25 -7.75 -1.13
N MET A 529 -2.81 -8.85 -0.64
CA MET A 529 -2.52 -10.20 -1.15
C MET A 529 -3.59 -10.72 -2.13
N ALA A 530 -3.66 -10.09 -3.30
CA ALA A 530 -4.48 -10.54 -4.43
C ALA A 530 -3.61 -11.17 -5.53
N PHE A 531 -3.86 -12.45 -5.82
CA PHE A 531 -3.04 -13.26 -6.73
C PHE A 531 -3.84 -14.02 -7.79
N HIS A 532 -5.17 -14.03 -7.75
CA HIS A 532 -5.95 -14.88 -8.67
C HIS A 532 -6.36 -14.14 -9.94
N MET A 533 -6.70 -12.86 -9.81
CA MET A 533 -7.29 -12.10 -10.93
C MET A 533 -6.39 -10.94 -11.37
N PRO A 534 -6.41 -10.61 -12.69
CA PRO A 534 -5.75 -9.42 -13.21
C PRO A 534 -6.23 -8.13 -12.54
N VAL A 535 -7.53 -8.06 -12.26
CA VAL A 535 -8.18 -6.86 -11.67
C VAL A 535 -7.79 -6.67 -10.20
N GLY A 536 -7.34 -7.72 -9.51
CA GLY A 536 -7.08 -7.67 -8.07
C GLY A 536 -5.96 -6.71 -7.67
N THR A 537 -4.93 -6.54 -8.50
CA THR A 537 -3.88 -5.53 -8.25
C THR A 537 -3.38 -4.89 -9.55
N PRO A 538 -2.92 -3.62 -9.54
CA PRO A 538 -2.33 -3.00 -10.72
C PRO A 538 -1.13 -3.78 -11.31
N PRO A 539 -0.19 -4.35 -10.52
CA PRO A 539 0.83 -5.25 -11.03
C PRO A 539 0.28 -6.41 -11.86
N ASN A 540 -0.78 -7.07 -11.37
CA ASN A 540 -1.40 -8.20 -12.06
C ASN A 540 -2.02 -7.74 -13.40
N ALA A 541 -2.72 -6.60 -13.40
CA ALA A 541 -3.33 -6.04 -14.60
C ALA A 541 -2.28 -5.64 -15.66
N ILE A 542 -1.17 -5.03 -15.23
CA ILE A 542 -0.07 -4.62 -16.13
C ILE A 542 0.50 -5.85 -16.84
N VAL A 543 0.88 -6.88 -16.10
CA VAL A 543 1.52 -8.06 -16.72
C VAL A 543 0.54 -8.90 -17.53
N ALA A 544 -0.72 -8.99 -17.11
CA ALA A 544 -1.75 -9.68 -17.87
C ALA A 544 -2.07 -8.95 -19.19
N GLY A 545 -2.04 -7.61 -19.18
CA GLY A 545 -2.24 -6.78 -20.35
C GLY A 545 -1.09 -6.86 -21.35
N VAL A 546 0.15 -6.80 -20.88
CA VAL A 546 1.34 -6.82 -21.75
C VAL A 546 1.59 -8.20 -22.35
N ALA A 547 1.47 -9.27 -21.56
CA ALA A 547 1.79 -10.63 -22.02
C ALA A 547 0.54 -11.43 -22.45
N HIS A 548 -0.63 -10.79 -22.50
CA HIS A 548 -1.92 -11.42 -22.83
C HIS A 548 -2.19 -12.72 -22.04
N ILE A 549 -1.88 -12.71 -20.74
CA ILE A 549 -2.02 -13.89 -19.88
C ILE A 549 -3.51 -14.16 -19.64
N PRO A 550 -4.01 -15.37 -19.97
CA PRO A 550 -5.41 -15.69 -19.70
C PRO A 550 -5.65 -15.78 -18.19
N THR A 551 -6.80 -15.26 -17.75
CA THR A 551 -7.19 -15.22 -16.33
C THR A 551 -7.15 -16.62 -15.68
N SER A 552 -7.46 -17.67 -16.45
CA SER A 552 -7.37 -19.06 -15.97
C SER A 552 -5.95 -19.47 -15.58
N LYS A 553 -4.94 -19.13 -16.40
CA LYS A 553 -3.53 -19.42 -16.07
C LYS A 553 -3.10 -18.63 -14.84
N MET A 554 -3.46 -17.35 -14.73
CA MET A 554 -3.14 -16.53 -13.57
C MET A 554 -3.79 -17.07 -12.29
N ALA A 555 -5.07 -17.45 -12.35
CA ALA A 555 -5.81 -18.01 -11.22
C ALA A 555 -5.13 -19.28 -10.69
N ILE A 556 -4.73 -20.20 -11.58
CA ILE A 556 -3.99 -21.42 -11.19
C ILE A 556 -2.63 -21.06 -10.58
N GLY A 557 -1.91 -20.10 -11.17
CA GLY A 557 -0.64 -19.61 -10.66
C GLY A 557 -0.75 -18.92 -9.29
N GLY A 558 -1.92 -18.36 -8.97
CA GLY A 558 -2.22 -17.66 -7.73
C GLY A 558 -2.54 -18.55 -6.52
N ILE A 559 -2.97 -19.81 -6.74
CA ILE A 559 -3.37 -20.73 -5.66
C ILE A 559 -2.23 -20.95 -4.66
N GLY A 560 -1.04 -21.29 -5.16
CA GLY A 560 0.13 -21.54 -4.32
C GLY A 560 0.53 -20.31 -3.51
N PRO A 561 0.76 -19.14 -4.15
CA PRO A 561 1.02 -17.89 -3.44
C PRO A 561 -0.04 -17.51 -2.42
N LYS A 562 -1.33 -17.75 -2.71
CA LYS A 562 -2.40 -17.50 -1.74
C LYS A 562 -2.20 -18.30 -0.47
N ILE A 563 -2.11 -19.63 -0.57
CA ILE A 563 -1.97 -20.52 0.58
C ILE A 563 -0.73 -20.15 1.40
N ILE A 564 0.39 -19.92 0.73
CA ILE A 564 1.67 -19.56 1.37
C ILE A 564 1.53 -18.26 2.16
N THR A 565 0.96 -17.21 1.54
CA THR A 565 0.82 -15.90 2.18
C THR A 565 -0.21 -15.92 3.29
N THR A 566 -1.32 -16.66 3.15
CA THR A 566 -2.30 -16.88 4.23
C THR A 566 -1.61 -17.48 5.46
N LEU A 567 -0.87 -18.58 5.30
CA LEU A 567 -0.24 -19.29 6.41
C LEU A 567 0.85 -18.45 7.09
N ILE A 568 1.67 -17.73 6.31
CA ILE A 568 2.72 -16.88 6.88
C ILE A 568 2.12 -15.68 7.60
N VAL A 569 1.15 -14.96 7.01
CA VAL A 569 0.52 -13.81 7.67
C VAL A 569 -0.20 -14.22 8.95
N TRP A 570 -0.91 -15.35 8.92
CA TRP A 570 -1.58 -15.91 10.09
C TRP A 570 -0.58 -16.31 11.19
N GLY A 571 0.53 -16.94 10.82
CA GLY A 571 1.55 -17.40 11.77
C GLY A 571 2.54 -16.32 12.23
N ALA A 572 2.73 -15.26 11.45
CA ALA A 572 3.78 -14.25 11.68
C ALA A 572 3.54 -13.46 12.97
N TYR A 573 2.31 -13.05 13.27
CA TYR A 573 2.06 -12.27 14.48
C TYR A 573 2.26 -13.10 15.77
N PRO A 574 1.65 -14.29 15.92
CA PRO A 574 1.83 -15.09 17.14
C PRO A 574 3.29 -15.50 17.40
N THR A 575 4.10 -15.67 16.35
CA THR A 575 5.49 -16.17 16.46
C THR A 575 6.53 -15.05 16.44
N TRP A 576 6.57 -14.24 15.38
CA TRP A 576 7.55 -13.16 15.17
C TRP A 576 7.08 -11.84 15.77
N GLY A 577 5.78 -11.54 15.64
CA GLY A 577 5.18 -10.30 16.17
C GLY A 577 5.30 -10.20 17.68
N SER A 578 5.10 -11.31 18.40
CA SER A 578 5.24 -11.36 19.87
C SER A 578 6.66 -11.09 20.38
N LEU A 579 7.69 -11.31 19.55
CA LEU A 579 9.09 -10.97 19.87
C LEU A 579 9.39 -9.48 19.68
N ILE A 580 8.73 -8.86 18.70
CA ILE A 580 8.94 -7.45 18.35
C ILE A 580 8.09 -6.54 19.23
N PHE A 581 6.80 -6.84 19.34
CA PHE A 581 5.84 -6.07 20.11
C PHE A 581 5.69 -6.72 21.49
N LYS A 582 6.42 -6.19 22.47
CA LYS A 582 6.38 -6.73 23.84
C LYS A 582 5.03 -6.44 24.51
N PRO A 583 4.57 -7.32 25.43
CA PRO A 583 3.32 -7.13 26.16
C PRO A 583 3.28 -5.90 27.09
N GLU A 584 4.43 -5.34 27.46
CA GLU A 584 4.50 -4.15 28.33
C GLU A 584 3.82 -2.91 27.72
N ASP A 585 3.79 -2.81 26.40
CA ASP A 585 3.05 -1.75 25.68
C ASP A 585 1.52 -1.84 25.91
N ILE A 586 1.02 -3.03 26.26
CA ILE A 586 -0.42 -3.33 26.44
C ILE A 586 -0.91 -2.90 27.82
N ALA A 587 -0.04 -2.91 28.84
CA ALA A 587 -0.38 -2.42 30.17
C ALA A 587 -0.81 -0.93 30.15
N ALA A 588 -0.40 -0.16 29.14
CA ALA A 588 -0.88 1.19 28.91
C ALA A 588 -2.36 1.24 28.47
N LEU A 589 -2.86 0.23 27.74
CA LEU A 589 -4.25 0.12 27.27
C LEU A 589 -5.21 -0.33 28.37
N ASP A 590 -4.80 -1.21 29.28
CA ASP A 590 -5.64 -1.62 30.42
C ASP A 590 -5.73 -0.52 31.50
N ASN A 591 -4.69 0.30 31.61
CA ASN A 591 -4.66 1.45 32.53
C ASN A 591 -5.45 2.67 32.05
N SER A 592 -6.02 2.66 30.83
CA SER A 592 -6.95 3.70 30.36
C SER A 592 -8.44 3.37 30.61
N GLY A 593 -8.75 2.12 30.99
CA GLY A 593 -10.08 1.69 31.46
C GLY A 593 -10.26 1.73 32.98
N SER A 594 -9.16 1.72 33.75
CA SER A 594 -9.19 2.17 35.14
C SER A 594 -8.87 3.65 35.15
N THR A 595 -9.67 4.45 35.84
CA THR A 595 -9.22 5.78 36.30
C THR A 595 -7.82 5.60 36.86
N SER A 596 -6.82 6.11 36.15
CA SER A 596 -5.47 6.15 36.69
C SER A 596 -5.57 6.87 38.03
N ASN A 597 -5.37 6.11 39.10
CA ASN A 597 -5.02 6.66 40.42
C ASN A 597 -3.63 7.33 40.37
N HIS A 598 -3.09 7.61 39.17
CA HIS A 598 -1.90 8.44 38.95
C HIS A 598 -2.17 9.95 39.13
N ASN A 599 -3.43 10.36 39.33
CA ASN A 599 -3.76 11.72 39.78
C ASN A 599 -4.07 11.82 41.29
N LYS A 600 -3.83 10.77 42.09
CA LYS A 600 -3.84 10.88 43.56
C LYS A 600 -2.43 10.78 44.09
N MET A 601 -1.82 11.94 44.31
CA MET A 601 -0.61 12.05 45.11
C MET A 601 -1.00 11.79 46.57
N ILE A 602 -0.56 10.66 47.14
CA ILE A 602 -0.72 10.39 48.56
C ILE A 602 0.35 11.21 49.28
N LEU A 603 -0.07 12.28 49.93
CA LEU A 603 0.79 13.12 50.76
C LEU A 603 0.71 12.61 52.21
N ASN A 604 1.86 12.40 52.84
CA ASN A 604 1.90 12.12 54.28
C ASN A 604 1.76 13.47 55.01
N CYS A 605 0.65 13.64 55.71
CA CYS A 605 0.36 14.82 56.50
C CYS A 605 0.50 14.46 57.99
N ASP A 606 1.19 15.28 58.76
CA ASP A 606 1.53 15.01 60.17
C ASP A 606 0.40 15.46 61.12
N VAL A 607 -0.84 14.99 60.89
CA VAL A 607 -2.03 15.45 61.63
C VAL A 607 -2.94 14.30 62.06
N GLN A 608 -3.31 14.28 63.34
CA GLN A 608 -4.27 13.34 63.93
C GLN A 608 -5.73 13.77 63.60
N PRO A 609 -6.65 12.84 63.28
CA PRO A 609 -8.01 13.18 62.81
C PRO A 609 -8.85 14.07 63.75
N ASN A 610 -8.55 14.06 65.06
CA ASN A 610 -9.36 14.73 66.08
C ASN A 610 -9.07 16.23 66.26
N ASN A 611 -8.10 16.81 65.55
CA ASN A 611 -7.67 18.22 65.70
C ASN A 611 -7.84 19.08 64.42
N LEU A 612 -8.62 18.63 63.43
CA LEU A 612 -8.81 19.36 62.17
C LEU A 612 -9.98 20.36 62.25
N ASP A 613 -9.64 21.61 62.60
CA ASP A 613 -10.53 22.77 62.42
C ASP A 613 -10.28 23.44 61.06
N SER A 614 -11.31 24.01 60.44
CA SER A 614 -11.25 24.69 59.13
C SER A 614 -10.30 25.90 59.03
N LYS A 615 -9.60 26.26 60.11
CA LYS A 615 -8.78 27.47 60.23
C LYS A 615 -7.27 27.21 60.40
N THR A 616 -6.82 25.96 60.55
CA THR A 616 -5.40 25.65 60.76
C THR A 616 -4.75 25.07 59.49
N PRO A 617 -3.78 25.77 58.87
CA PRO A 617 -3.01 25.21 57.76
C PRO A 617 -2.04 24.15 58.30
N PHE A 618 -1.87 23.04 57.56
CA PHE A 618 -0.93 21.97 57.90
C PHE A 618 -0.03 21.64 56.70
N ALA A 619 1.17 21.13 57.01
CA ALA A 619 2.17 20.76 56.02
C ALA A 619 2.06 19.28 55.65
N CYS A 620 2.17 18.96 54.37
CA CYS A 620 2.24 17.58 53.90
C CYS A 620 3.48 17.35 53.05
N ILE A 621 4.09 16.18 53.20
CA ILE A 621 5.33 15.78 52.53
C ILE A 621 5.04 14.64 51.55
N SER A 622 5.62 14.72 50.35
CA SER A 622 5.56 13.62 49.38
C SER A 622 6.61 12.54 49.71
N PRO A 623 6.24 11.25 49.75
CA PRO A 623 7.23 10.18 49.86
C PRO A 623 7.99 10.05 48.54
N VAL A 624 9.28 10.40 48.54
CA VAL A 624 10.15 10.49 47.34
C VAL A 624 10.44 9.14 46.66
N THR A 625 9.93 8.00 47.14
CA THR A 625 10.52 6.70 46.81
C THR A 625 9.89 5.86 45.69
N LYS A 626 8.87 6.30 44.95
CA LYS A 626 8.44 5.61 43.71
C LYS A 626 7.86 6.57 42.65
N ILE A 627 8.73 7.32 41.98
CA ILE A 627 8.36 8.04 40.75
C ILE A 627 9.24 7.48 39.62
N ALA A 628 8.65 6.72 38.70
CA ALA A 628 9.34 6.11 37.56
C ALA A 628 9.75 7.12 36.46
N ASN A 629 9.44 8.41 36.65
CA ASN A 629 9.60 9.46 35.65
C ASN A 629 10.50 10.59 36.19
N GLN A 630 11.76 10.65 35.74
CA GLN A 630 12.79 11.59 36.24
C GLN A 630 12.41 13.07 36.05
N THR A 631 11.56 13.40 35.06
CA THR A 631 11.08 14.76 34.78
C THR A 631 10.06 15.27 35.81
N LEU A 632 9.21 14.39 36.36
CA LEU A 632 8.25 14.73 37.42
C LEU A 632 8.92 14.84 38.79
N ALA A 633 9.93 14.01 39.05
CA ALA A 633 10.74 14.09 40.27
C ALA A 633 11.49 15.44 40.40
N LEU A 634 11.90 16.04 39.28
CA LEU A 634 12.57 17.34 39.25
C LEU A 634 11.62 18.54 39.47
N GLN A 635 10.34 18.42 39.13
CA GLN A 635 9.35 19.48 39.40
C GLN A 635 8.79 19.41 40.84
N VAL A 636 8.73 18.22 41.44
CA VAL A 636 8.20 18.00 42.80
C VAL A 636 9.25 18.26 43.89
N SER A 637 10.55 18.10 43.59
CA SER A 637 11.63 18.22 44.59
C SER A 637 11.83 19.61 45.21
N LYS A 638 11.04 20.62 44.82
CA LYS A 638 11.14 22.00 45.33
C LYS A 638 9.90 22.53 46.07
N GLY A 639 8.85 21.74 46.27
CA GLY A 639 7.58 22.23 46.83
C GLY A 639 7.24 21.66 48.21
N SER A 640 7.36 22.47 49.26
CA SER A 640 6.57 22.30 50.49
C SER A 640 5.14 22.74 50.21
N PHE A 641 4.13 21.90 50.48
CA PHE A 641 2.73 22.23 50.24
C PHE A 641 2.02 22.53 51.57
N THR A 642 1.36 23.68 51.65
CA THR A 642 0.42 24.04 52.73
C THR A 642 -1.01 23.75 52.30
N CYS A 643 -1.72 22.90 53.05
CA CYS A 643 -3.08 22.48 52.75
C CYS A 643 -4.08 23.05 53.78
N ASN A 644 -5.28 23.41 53.31
CA ASN A 644 -6.42 23.82 54.15
C ASN A 644 -7.52 22.75 54.10
N TYR A 645 -8.09 22.40 55.26
CA TYR A 645 -9.17 21.42 55.37
C TYR A 645 -10.54 22.06 55.10
N PHE A 646 -11.28 21.51 54.13
CA PHE A 646 -12.69 21.86 53.88
C PHE A 646 -13.58 20.62 54.12
N PRO A 647 -14.46 20.62 55.14
CA PRO A 647 -15.42 19.54 55.32
C PRO A 647 -16.43 19.54 54.17
N LYS A 648 -16.78 18.34 53.66
CA LYS A 648 -17.83 18.20 52.65
C LYS A 648 -19.17 18.65 53.24
N SER A 649 -19.78 19.67 52.64
CA SER A 649 -21.18 20.06 52.85
C SER A 649 -22.15 19.07 52.21
#